data_AF-A0AAW3T778-F1
#
_entry.id   AF-A0AAW3T778-F1
#
_cell.length_a   1.000
_cell.length_b   1.000
_cell.length_c   1.000
_cell.angle_alpha   90.00
_cell.angle_beta   90.00
_cell.angle_gamma   90.00
#
_symmetry.space_group_name_H-M   'P 1'
#
loop_
_entity.id
_entity.type
_entity.pdbx_description
1 polymer ?
#
loop_
_entity_poly.entity_id
_entity_poly.type
_entity_poly.pdbx_seq_one_letter_code
_entity_poly.pdbx_strand_id
1 'polypeptide(L)'
;MSGLATRSSTLPSRRRALGLAAVGAFTAVAAAVTTARPAWSLDATTMAVTPRTSTATVNSWLAAGGVRVLRGTIVLSAPLVIPSGTHLDASAASITGPASDNVLRNQASVPTATTTAAVKAGSTVVTTKAAVFSAASVGRAVQVLGVGPRAQRAGAPGSMYGRIVSVQSPTRATLNVPATSTATAATTYLFPPDDSDISITGGTWTNRNANGLSQTIQSHGLLIRRASGVSLTDLTVHSTGSAQTGGQYAVSFGDVRKVTVEDVAFVDTASDGVHFQGPSSSIAVRRVTGVRTGDDLVAFTTVDGQSYNGSRLGDCEGDITDVTVEDVDGQSCLCLLKVTSGIGAAGVQRHIRRFTASGLTGTVTGRSPVQIVDYAGPTWFEGTISDVSAVGNAGPSVNVAVGALGNLVVEDVTWPAGAPASTQGIVRVSATSASSVTVRRLTNKSVRTGNVVGVALALATVGTVSVSGVGCPVLASKFDSVRLVRAGAKIGTLAISDDSSAARDGNVFAIDVAAKGYRITKASFARITRTTGSIWAADADATTSTAITVTGYQGGRAFALLRAPAQLTVRDTTQPGASGAAVRLNSAAASPVRVVVDSTKRAGALVSRTASQRVSAVSPFVSVDAALLTPANGDVVLNSGKKYTSGQIVWDAKAKQWRRTTVKAPAPTPTPTPTPIPSSTPTPTPSSTPSSVPTATPSPTGTPSPTSTPSPSATPSAGPTPTDAPSSATPSPTPAPVAG
;
A
#
# COMPACT_ATOMS: atom_id res chain seq x y z
N MET A 1 30.03 -28.71 -35.50
CA MET A 1 30.01 -28.20 -36.88
C MET A 1 28.71 -27.44 -37.09
N SER A 2 28.85 -26.15 -37.45
CA SER A 2 27.95 -25.22 -38.17
C SER A 2 26.41 -25.30 -38.01
N GLY A 3 25.80 -24.16 -37.64
CA GLY A 3 24.41 -23.86 -37.99
C GLY A 3 23.78 -22.69 -37.22
N LEU A 4 24.26 -21.46 -37.42
CA LEU A 4 23.60 -20.23 -36.94
C LEU A 4 22.38 -19.87 -37.82
N ALA A 5 21.35 -19.32 -37.17
CA ALA A 5 20.51 -18.27 -37.76
C ALA A 5 20.17 -17.24 -36.67
N THR A 6 20.65 -16.01 -36.89
CA THR A 6 20.44 -14.81 -36.08
C THR A 6 19.10 -14.15 -36.42
N ARG A 7 18.44 -13.53 -35.43
CA ARG A 7 17.71 -12.27 -35.62
C ARG A 7 17.64 -11.48 -34.30
N SER A 8 17.81 -10.18 -34.48
CA SER A 8 18.12 -9.11 -33.52
C SER A 8 16.88 -8.53 -32.84
N SER A 9 17.04 -8.07 -31.59
CA SER A 9 16.34 -6.89 -31.07
C SER A 9 17.31 -6.04 -30.23
N THR A 10 17.79 -4.97 -30.86
CA THR A 10 18.34 -3.71 -30.31
C THR A 10 17.37 -3.08 -29.29
N LEU A 11 17.72 -2.49 -28.13
CA LEU A 11 18.68 -1.39 -27.79
C LEU A 11 18.67 -1.22 -26.21
N PRO A 12 19.39 -0.27 -25.56
CA PRO A 12 20.41 -0.57 -24.55
C PRO A 12 20.19 0.06 -23.15
N SER A 13 20.91 -0.41 -22.13
CA SER A 13 21.52 0.49 -21.12
C SER A 13 22.66 -0.22 -20.38
N ARG A 14 23.86 0.31 -20.55
CA ARG A 14 25.12 -0.17 -19.96
C ARG A 14 25.26 0.26 -18.50
N ARG A 15 26.01 -0.58 -17.78
CA ARG A 15 26.83 -0.36 -16.56
C ARG A 15 26.19 -0.81 -15.23
N ARG A 16 26.48 -2.07 -14.89
CA ARG A 16 26.83 -2.49 -13.52
C ARG A 16 28.18 -3.19 -13.55
N ALA A 17 28.80 -3.18 -12.37
CA ALA A 17 29.98 -3.93 -11.91
C ALA A 17 31.35 -3.27 -12.12
N LEU A 18 31.87 -2.74 -11.01
CA LEU A 18 33.16 -3.18 -10.48
C LEU A 18 33.13 -3.05 -8.96
N GLY A 19 33.19 -4.20 -8.28
CA GLY A 19 33.35 -4.30 -6.83
C GLY A 19 34.81 -4.52 -6.47
N LEU A 20 35.23 -3.81 -5.42
CA LEU A 20 36.08 -4.26 -4.29
C LEU A 20 37.40 -5.00 -4.58
N ALA A 21 38.52 -4.31 -4.39
CA ALA A 21 39.61 -4.69 -3.45
C ALA A 21 40.86 -3.84 -3.70
N ALA A 22 41.30 -3.06 -2.69
CA ALA A 22 42.71 -2.85 -2.32
C ALA A 22 42.79 -1.85 -1.15
N VAL A 23 42.99 -2.38 0.05
CA VAL A 23 43.57 -1.66 1.19
C VAL A 23 45.09 -1.78 1.05
N GLY A 24 45.79 -0.66 1.02
CA GLY A 24 47.26 -0.60 0.98
C GLY A 24 47.75 0.83 1.24
N ALA A 25 48.52 0.99 2.31
CA ALA A 25 48.97 2.24 2.90
C ALA A 25 49.86 3.10 1.99
N PHE A 26 49.77 4.43 2.12
CA PHE A 26 50.93 5.32 1.96
C PHE A 26 50.78 6.59 2.83
N THR A 27 51.72 6.74 3.76
CA THR A 27 51.98 7.95 4.55
C THR A 27 52.92 8.91 3.79
N ALA A 28 52.53 10.18 3.79
CA ALA A 28 53.32 11.42 3.85
C ALA A 28 54.57 11.63 2.99
N VAL A 29 54.51 12.63 2.10
CA VAL A 29 55.54 13.70 2.01
C VAL A 29 54.81 15.04 1.81
N ALA A 30 55.12 16.01 2.67
CA ALA A 30 54.68 17.39 2.59
C ALA A 30 55.84 18.27 2.08
N ALA A 31 55.56 19.26 1.22
CA ALA A 31 56.05 20.65 1.35
C ALA A 31 55.63 21.52 0.15
N ALA A 32 54.83 22.55 0.48
CA ALA A 32 54.79 23.92 -0.03
C ALA A 32 55.23 24.25 -1.48
N VAL A 33 54.27 24.72 -2.28
CA VAL A 33 54.41 25.98 -3.05
C VAL A 33 53.14 26.80 -2.87
N THR A 34 53.22 27.80 -2.02
CA THR A 34 52.28 28.92 -1.92
C THR A 34 52.52 29.87 -3.10
N THR A 35 51.60 29.93 -4.05
CA THR A 35 51.44 31.10 -4.90
C THR A 35 50.01 31.60 -4.76
N ALA A 36 49.91 32.83 -4.25
CA ALA A 36 48.66 33.56 -4.09
C ALA A 36 47.99 33.70 -5.46
N ARG A 37 46.86 33.00 -5.64
CA ARG A 37 45.93 33.27 -6.74
C ARG A 37 44.95 34.35 -6.28
N PRO A 38 44.59 35.29 -7.17
CA PRO A 38 43.74 36.43 -6.82
C PRO A 38 42.38 35.94 -6.32
N ALA A 39 41.89 36.59 -5.27
CA ALA A 39 40.59 36.33 -4.68
C ALA A 39 39.49 36.55 -5.72
N TRP A 40 39.09 35.49 -6.41
CA TRP A 40 37.76 35.41 -6.98
C TRP A 40 36.81 35.33 -5.78
N SER A 41 35.84 36.23 -5.70
CA SER A 41 34.82 36.22 -4.67
C SER A 41 34.26 34.80 -4.57
N LEU A 42 34.52 34.11 -3.45
CA LEU A 42 33.80 32.89 -3.12
C LEU A 42 32.33 33.26 -3.17
N ASP A 43 31.62 32.71 -4.13
CA ASP A 43 30.18 32.83 -4.23
C ASP A 43 29.60 32.50 -2.85
N ALA A 44 28.87 33.44 -2.24
CA ALA A 44 28.31 33.26 -0.89
C ALA A 44 27.42 32.00 -0.80
N THR A 45 26.97 31.48 -1.94
CA THR A 45 26.20 30.25 -2.05
C THR A 45 27.04 28.97 -2.00
N THR A 46 28.38 29.02 -2.10
CA THR A 46 29.25 27.82 -2.09
C THR A 46 30.20 27.81 -0.89
N MET A 47 30.23 26.70 -0.15
CA MET A 47 31.15 26.48 0.97
C MET A 47 32.01 25.23 0.77
N ALA A 48 33.32 25.40 0.84
CA ALA A 48 34.28 24.30 0.93
C ALA A 48 34.55 23.96 2.41
N VAL A 49 34.45 22.67 2.75
CA VAL A 49 34.65 22.17 4.11
C VAL A 49 35.78 21.16 4.19
N THR A 50 36.39 21.10 5.37
CA THR A 50 37.39 20.11 5.76
C THR A 50 36.88 19.35 6.99
N PRO A 51 37.49 18.21 7.35
CA PRO A 51 37.06 17.46 8.54
C PRO A 51 37.05 18.26 9.85
N ARG A 52 37.80 19.39 9.90
CA ARG A 52 37.87 20.29 11.07
C ARG A 52 36.98 21.52 10.97
N THR A 53 36.31 21.75 9.84
CA THR A 53 35.37 22.87 9.71
C THR A 53 34.28 22.75 10.76
N SER A 54 34.05 23.82 11.54
CA SER A 54 33.08 23.76 12.64
C SER A 54 31.65 23.65 12.10
N THR A 55 30.83 22.80 12.72
CA THR A 55 29.39 22.70 12.39
C THR A 55 28.69 24.05 12.56
N ALA A 56 29.06 24.85 13.56
CA ALA A 56 28.47 26.17 13.79
C ALA A 56 28.68 27.12 12.60
N THR A 57 29.86 27.07 11.97
CA THR A 57 30.16 27.84 10.76
C THR A 57 29.24 27.42 9.60
N VAL A 58 29.05 26.11 9.39
CA VAL A 58 28.18 25.60 8.33
C VAL A 58 26.71 25.96 8.59
N ASN A 59 26.25 25.84 9.84
CA ASN A 59 24.88 26.23 10.21
C ASN A 59 24.62 27.72 10.05
N SER A 60 25.59 28.58 10.37
CA SER A 60 25.49 30.02 10.13
C SER A 60 25.34 30.33 8.63
N TRP A 61 26.05 29.60 7.78
CA TRP A 61 25.94 29.72 6.33
C TRP A 61 24.62 29.17 5.76
N LEU A 62 24.12 28.05 6.29
CA LEU A 62 22.81 27.49 5.95
C LEU A 62 21.65 28.39 6.38
N ALA A 63 21.80 29.12 7.49
CA ALA A 63 20.75 30.00 8.03
C ALA A 63 20.29 31.09 7.06
N ALA A 64 21.11 31.43 6.06
CA ALA A 64 20.75 32.40 5.05
C ALA A 64 19.83 31.84 3.92
N GLY A 65 19.47 30.55 3.94
CA GLY A 65 18.49 29.94 3.02
C GLY A 65 18.87 29.98 1.53
N GLY A 66 17.92 29.71 0.63
CA GLY A 66 18.17 29.72 -0.82
C GLY A 66 19.12 28.61 -1.29
N VAL A 67 19.77 28.83 -2.43
CA VAL A 67 20.69 27.83 -3.02
C VAL A 67 22.01 27.79 -2.24
N ARG A 68 22.42 26.58 -1.85
CA ARG A 68 23.61 26.31 -1.04
C ARG A 68 24.36 25.12 -1.63
N VAL A 69 25.66 25.28 -1.91
CA VAL A 69 26.52 24.22 -2.47
C VAL A 69 27.62 23.89 -1.48
N LEU A 70 27.60 22.68 -0.94
CA LEU A 70 28.59 22.19 0.01
C LEU A 70 29.58 21.25 -0.70
N ARG A 71 30.88 21.47 -0.48
CA ARG A 71 31.95 20.66 -1.10
C ARG A 71 32.97 20.20 -0.07
N GLY A 72 33.47 18.97 -0.20
CA GLY A 72 34.51 18.41 0.66
C GLY A 72 33.97 17.52 1.77
N THR A 73 34.83 17.17 2.73
CA THR A 73 34.50 16.23 3.80
C THR A 73 34.35 16.97 5.11
N ILE A 74 33.30 16.69 5.88
CA ILE A 74 33.09 17.27 7.22
C ILE A 74 32.70 16.20 8.25
N VAL A 75 33.21 16.35 9.47
CA VAL A 75 32.78 15.59 10.64
C VAL A 75 32.05 16.54 11.58
N LEU A 76 30.77 16.28 11.80
CA LEU A 76 29.90 17.17 12.54
C LEU A 76 30.02 16.93 14.05
N SER A 77 30.04 18.03 14.81
CA SER A 77 29.93 18.00 16.28
C SER A 77 28.49 18.19 16.76
N ALA A 78 27.58 18.64 15.89
CA ALA A 78 26.15 18.81 16.13
C ALA A 78 25.36 18.61 14.81
N PRO A 79 24.02 18.50 14.82
CA PRO A 79 23.26 18.40 13.59
C PRO A 79 23.41 19.63 12.68
N LEU A 80 23.41 19.40 11.37
CA LEU A 80 23.10 20.46 10.42
C LEU A 80 21.63 20.88 10.58
N VAL A 81 21.37 22.18 10.57
CA VAL A 81 20.01 22.72 10.66
C VAL A 81 19.65 23.39 9.33
N ILE A 82 18.68 22.82 8.63
CA ILE A 82 18.21 23.34 7.33
C ILE A 82 16.93 24.17 7.53
N PRO A 83 16.93 25.48 7.20
CA PRO A 83 15.73 26.31 7.32
C PRO A 83 14.83 26.14 6.09
N SER A 84 13.58 26.62 6.20
CA SER A 84 12.66 26.77 5.08
C SER A 84 13.30 27.54 3.91
N GLY A 85 12.98 27.15 2.67
CA GLY A 85 13.44 27.80 1.43
C GLY A 85 14.89 27.48 1.07
N THR A 86 15.43 26.35 1.51
CA THR A 86 16.84 25.99 1.29
C THR A 86 16.99 24.85 0.29
N HIS A 87 17.85 25.06 -0.70
CA HIS A 87 18.22 24.07 -1.71
C HIS A 87 19.69 23.73 -1.57
N LEU A 88 19.99 22.64 -0.86
CA LEU A 88 21.34 22.18 -0.57
C LEU A 88 21.81 21.16 -1.63
N ASP A 89 22.79 21.55 -2.45
CA ASP A 89 23.59 20.64 -3.26
C ASP A 89 24.81 20.19 -2.46
N ALA A 90 24.82 18.92 -2.08
CA ALA A 90 25.89 18.23 -1.37
C ALA A 90 26.55 17.15 -2.26
N SER A 91 26.37 17.19 -3.57
CA SER A 91 26.85 16.15 -4.51
C SER A 91 28.35 15.91 -4.44
N ALA A 92 29.12 16.95 -4.09
CA ALA A 92 30.57 16.86 -3.90
C ALA A 92 31.00 16.85 -2.42
N ALA A 93 30.08 16.46 -1.51
CA ALA A 93 30.33 16.43 -0.07
C ALA A 93 30.20 15.03 0.54
N SER A 94 31.02 14.79 1.56
CA SER A 94 30.91 13.65 2.47
C SER A 94 30.69 14.18 3.88
N ILE A 95 29.52 13.88 4.45
CA ILE A 95 29.07 14.41 5.74
C ILE A 95 28.98 13.25 6.73
N THR A 96 29.77 13.33 7.79
CA THR A 96 29.71 12.38 8.90
C THR A 96 29.05 13.04 10.11
N GLY A 97 27.94 12.48 10.59
CA GLY A 97 27.18 13.00 11.73
C GLY A 97 27.90 13.01 13.07
N PRO A 98 27.32 13.66 14.09
CA PRO A 98 27.74 13.49 15.47
C PRO A 98 27.44 12.06 15.97
N ALA A 99 28.03 11.66 17.11
CA ALA A 99 27.90 10.30 17.63
C ALA A 99 26.54 10.00 18.31
N SER A 100 25.78 11.03 18.67
CA SER A 100 24.59 10.91 19.52
C SER A 100 23.47 11.87 19.15
N ASP A 101 23.46 12.41 17.92
CA ASP A 101 22.40 13.30 17.42
C ASP A 101 22.24 13.13 15.91
N ASN A 102 21.25 13.81 15.33
CA ASN A 102 20.99 13.78 13.89
C ASN A 102 22.20 14.24 13.07
N VAL A 103 22.33 13.73 11.85
CA VAL A 103 23.23 14.32 10.85
C VAL A 103 22.67 15.66 10.38
N LEU A 104 21.37 15.68 10.08
CA LEU A 104 20.65 16.87 9.65
C LEU A 104 19.23 16.87 10.21
N ARG A 105 18.71 18.04 10.53
CA ARG A 105 17.30 18.26 10.82
C ARG A 105 16.80 19.59 10.27
N ASN A 106 15.52 19.68 9.95
CA ASN A 106 14.92 20.97 9.62
C ASN A 106 14.57 21.77 10.88
N GLN A 107 14.38 23.09 10.74
CA GLN A 107 14.13 23.99 11.86
C GLN A 107 12.83 23.63 12.61
N ALA A 108 11.77 23.25 11.90
CA ALA A 108 10.50 22.85 12.51
C ALA A 108 10.54 21.52 13.29
N SER A 109 11.66 20.79 13.26
CA SER A 109 11.90 19.66 14.15
C SER A 109 12.13 20.06 15.61
N VAL A 110 12.49 21.32 15.89
CA VAL A 110 12.84 21.79 17.24
C VAL A 110 11.70 22.65 17.82
N PRO A 111 11.19 22.34 19.03
CA PRO A 111 10.19 23.19 19.70
C PRO A 111 10.71 24.62 19.94
N THR A 112 9.85 25.61 19.73
CA THR A 112 10.10 27.01 20.13
C THR A 112 9.87 27.25 21.62
N ALA A 113 9.02 26.43 22.26
CA ALA A 113 8.79 26.48 23.69
C ALA A 113 8.48 25.08 24.25
N THR A 114 8.93 24.84 25.47
CA THR A 114 8.62 23.65 26.27
C THR A 114 8.04 24.10 27.60
N THR A 115 6.87 23.60 27.96
CA THR A 115 6.16 23.94 29.21
C THR A 115 5.39 22.73 29.74
N THR A 116 4.66 22.89 30.84
CA THR A 116 3.67 21.91 31.28
C THR A 116 2.26 22.40 30.97
N ALA A 117 1.33 21.48 30.72
CA ALA A 117 -0.07 21.80 30.49
C ALA A 117 -1.03 20.86 31.20
N ALA A 118 -2.21 21.40 31.49
CA ALA A 118 -3.38 20.64 31.90
C ALA A 118 -4.32 20.43 30.71
N VAL A 119 -4.85 19.21 30.59
CA VAL A 119 -5.85 18.81 29.59
C VAL A 119 -6.80 17.80 30.22
N LYS A 120 -8.07 17.82 29.82
CA LYS A 120 -9.07 16.82 30.24
C LYS A 120 -9.32 15.84 29.10
N ALA A 121 -9.55 14.57 29.42
CA ALA A 121 -10.01 13.59 28.43
C ALA A 121 -11.26 14.10 27.69
N GLY A 122 -11.29 13.94 26.37
CA GLY A 122 -12.34 14.45 25.49
C GLY A 122 -12.27 15.95 25.18
N SER A 123 -11.42 16.72 25.86
CA SER A 123 -11.26 18.16 25.62
C SER A 123 -10.24 18.42 24.51
N THR A 124 -10.55 19.36 23.62
CA THR A 124 -9.61 19.96 22.66
C THR A 124 -8.80 21.11 23.25
N VAL A 125 -9.14 21.57 24.46
CA VAL A 125 -8.51 22.75 25.05
C VAL A 125 -7.35 22.37 25.95
N VAL A 126 -6.19 22.97 25.67
CA VAL A 126 -4.94 22.85 26.43
C VAL A 126 -4.70 24.13 27.21
N THR A 127 -4.37 23.99 28.51
CA THR A 127 -4.01 25.13 29.36
C THR A 127 -2.57 24.96 29.85
N THR A 128 -1.65 25.81 29.37
CA THR A 128 -0.23 25.77 29.70
C THR A 128 0.10 26.56 30.97
N LYS A 129 1.15 26.14 31.69
CA LYS A 129 1.66 26.86 32.86
C LYS A 129 2.31 28.19 32.48
N ALA A 130 3.05 28.21 31.36
CA ALA A 130 3.66 29.42 30.82
C ALA A 130 2.82 30.03 29.71
N ALA A 131 2.92 31.35 29.54
CA ALA A 131 2.30 32.09 28.45
C ALA A 131 3.06 31.84 27.13
N VAL A 132 2.70 30.79 26.41
CA VAL A 132 3.37 30.35 25.17
C VAL A 132 2.52 30.56 23.91
N PHE A 133 1.24 30.87 24.06
CA PHE A 133 0.32 31.05 22.94
C PHE A 133 0.14 32.53 22.58
N SER A 134 -0.07 32.79 21.30
CA SER A 134 -0.41 34.10 20.74
C SER A 134 -1.30 33.92 19.52
N ALA A 135 -1.87 35.00 18.97
CA ALA A 135 -2.62 34.92 17.72
C ALA A 135 -1.80 34.28 16.57
N ALA A 136 -0.49 34.52 16.53
CA ALA A 136 0.43 33.93 15.55
C ALA A 136 0.69 32.43 15.76
N SER A 137 0.19 31.83 16.86
CA SER A 137 0.30 30.39 17.13
C SER A 137 -0.76 29.57 16.40
N VAL A 138 -1.84 30.17 15.88
CA VAL A 138 -2.88 29.45 15.12
C VAL A 138 -2.24 28.75 13.91
N GLY A 139 -2.59 27.48 13.71
CA GLY A 139 -2.02 26.60 12.69
C GLY A 139 -0.72 25.89 13.09
N ARG A 140 -0.04 26.32 14.17
CA ARG A 140 1.19 25.66 14.63
C ARG A 140 0.88 24.32 15.30
N ALA A 141 1.83 23.39 15.18
CA ALA A 141 1.74 22.09 15.83
C ALA A 141 2.01 22.20 17.34
N VAL A 142 1.27 21.42 18.10
CA VAL A 142 1.43 21.22 19.55
C VAL A 142 1.43 19.74 19.84
N GLN A 143 2.38 19.31 20.67
CA GLN A 143 2.39 17.97 21.24
C GLN A 143 2.24 18.05 22.76
N VAL A 144 1.34 17.27 23.33
CA VAL A 144 1.19 17.08 24.78
C VAL A 144 1.46 15.62 25.11
N LEU A 145 2.48 15.36 25.92
CA LEU A 145 2.89 14.00 26.29
C LEU A 145 1.99 13.41 27.39
N GLY A 146 1.77 12.10 27.36
CA GLY A 146 1.04 11.36 28.38
C GLY A 146 -0.50 11.43 28.28
N VAL A 147 -1.05 12.12 27.28
CA VAL A 147 -2.51 12.36 27.14
C VAL A 147 -3.10 11.82 25.83
N GLY A 148 -2.30 11.11 25.05
CA GLY A 148 -2.70 10.47 23.78
C GLY A 148 -3.09 9.00 23.89
N PRO A 149 -3.29 8.34 22.74
CA PRO A 149 -3.57 6.90 22.70
C PRO A 149 -2.33 6.13 23.13
N ARG A 150 -2.53 5.01 23.82
CA ARG A 150 -1.43 4.08 24.12
C ARG A 150 -1.43 3.02 23.03
N ALA A 151 -0.25 2.72 22.47
CA ALA A 151 -0.08 1.74 21.39
C ALA A 151 -0.26 0.27 21.85
N GLN A 152 -1.31 -0.03 22.64
CA GLN A 152 -1.61 -1.32 23.26
C GLN A 152 -0.44 -1.97 24.05
N ARG A 153 0.65 -1.25 24.27
CA ARG A 153 1.78 -1.66 25.11
C ARG A 153 1.64 -1.02 26.49
N ALA A 154 1.60 -1.86 27.53
CA ALA A 154 1.62 -1.38 28.91
C ALA A 154 2.89 -0.53 29.14
N GLY A 155 2.73 0.70 29.62
CA GLY A 155 3.85 1.63 29.90
C GLY A 155 4.26 2.56 28.75
N ALA A 156 3.70 2.43 27.55
CA ALA A 156 3.89 3.39 26.46
C ALA A 156 3.19 4.74 26.77
N PRO A 157 3.88 5.91 26.78
CA PRO A 157 3.23 7.20 26.89
C PRO A 157 2.47 7.45 25.59
N GLY A 158 1.19 7.76 25.71
CA GLY A 158 0.44 8.29 24.58
C GLY A 158 0.70 9.78 24.41
N SER A 159 0.82 10.29 23.19
CA SER A 159 0.94 11.72 22.90
C SER A 159 -0.32 12.24 22.21
N MET A 160 -0.80 13.41 22.61
CA MET A 160 -1.77 14.15 21.81
C MET A 160 -0.98 15.07 20.89
N TYR A 161 -1.12 14.88 19.58
CA TYR A 161 -0.50 15.71 18.56
C TYR A 161 -1.56 16.39 17.69
N GLY A 162 -1.50 17.71 17.56
CA GLY A 162 -2.46 18.44 16.74
C GLY A 162 -2.07 19.89 16.46
N ARG A 163 -2.98 20.60 15.80
CA ARG A 163 -2.82 21.98 15.33
C ARG A 163 -3.65 22.92 16.19
N ILE A 164 -3.12 24.10 16.52
CA ILE A 164 -3.88 25.15 17.22
C ILE A 164 -4.94 25.71 16.27
N VAL A 165 -6.21 25.66 16.67
CA VAL A 165 -7.36 26.20 15.93
C VAL A 165 -7.70 27.62 16.40
N SER A 166 -7.58 27.88 17.70
CA SER A 166 -7.85 29.20 18.28
C SER A 166 -7.07 29.40 19.57
N VAL A 167 -6.69 30.63 19.88
CA VAL A 167 -6.05 31.00 21.15
C VAL A 167 -7.01 31.84 21.97
N GLN A 168 -7.37 31.39 23.17
CA GLN A 168 -8.26 32.12 24.07
C GLN A 168 -7.50 33.10 24.98
N SER A 169 -6.26 32.74 25.34
CA SER A 169 -5.37 33.57 26.16
C SER A 169 -3.94 33.09 25.97
N PRO A 170 -2.92 33.83 26.45
CA PRO A 170 -1.53 33.40 26.32
C PRO A 170 -1.21 32.01 26.92
N THR A 171 -2.06 31.51 27.82
CA THR A 171 -1.92 30.20 28.46
C THR A 171 -2.98 29.19 28.01
N ARG A 172 -3.87 29.53 27.07
CA ARG A 172 -4.99 28.66 26.70
C ARG A 172 -5.27 28.66 25.20
N ALA A 173 -5.28 27.47 24.61
CA ALA A 173 -5.55 27.26 23.18
C ALA A 173 -6.45 26.03 22.94
N THR A 174 -7.25 26.08 21.88
CA THR A 174 -8.00 24.93 21.34
C THR A 174 -7.19 24.27 20.24
N LEU A 175 -7.07 22.94 20.28
CA LEU A 175 -6.49 22.12 19.23
C LEU A 175 -7.58 21.49 18.34
N ASN A 176 -7.19 21.00 17.17
CA ASN A 176 -8.07 20.25 16.26
C ASN A 176 -8.30 18.78 16.68
N VAL A 177 -7.65 18.34 17.76
CA VAL A 177 -7.74 16.98 18.30
C VAL A 177 -8.09 17.04 19.78
N PRO A 178 -9.01 16.19 20.28
CA PRO A 178 -9.25 16.07 21.70
C PRO A 178 -8.23 15.13 22.36
N ALA A 179 -7.95 15.37 23.64
CA ALA A 179 -7.12 14.48 24.45
C ALA A 179 -7.83 13.15 24.72
N THR A 180 -7.06 12.06 24.78
CA THR A 180 -7.59 10.73 25.13
C THR A 180 -7.66 10.55 26.65
N SER A 181 -6.68 11.10 27.37
CA SER A 181 -6.56 11.00 28.82
C SER A 181 -6.43 12.38 29.46
N THR A 182 -6.78 12.47 30.74
CA THR A 182 -6.61 13.69 31.55
C THR A 182 -5.19 13.76 32.10
N ALA A 183 -4.58 14.95 32.08
CA ALA A 183 -3.36 15.24 32.83
C ALA A 183 -3.41 16.66 33.39
N THR A 184 -2.77 16.87 34.55
CA THR A 184 -2.70 18.17 35.24
C THR A 184 -1.38 18.90 35.01
N ALA A 185 -0.31 18.18 34.63
CA ALA A 185 1.02 18.74 34.40
C ALA A 185 1.82 17.94 33.35
N ALA A 186 1.25 17.77 32.16
CA ALA A 186 1.89 17.07 31.06
C ALA A 186 2.92 17.95 30.33
N THR A 187 4.10 17.42 30.01
CA THR A 187 5.07 18.11 29.16
C THR A 187 4.45 18.43 27.81
N THR A 188 4.58 19.68 27.38
CA THR A 188 3.97 20.23 26.17
C THR A 188 5.01 20.97 25.35
N TYR A 189 5.03 20.69 24.05
CA TYR A 189 5.90 21.31 23.07
C TYR A 189 5.09 22.17 22.10
N LEU A 190 5.51 23.41 21.90
CA LEU A 190 5.01 24.29 20.84
C LEU A 190 6.06 24.38 19.74
N PHE A 191 5.70 23.95 18.54
CA PHE A 191 6.58 23.99 17.38
C PHE A 191 6.48 25.33 16.63
N PRO A 192 7.52 25.73 15.87
CA PRO A 192 7.43 26.89 14.97
C PRO A 192 6.41 26.64 13.85
N PRO A 193 6.15 27.63 12.98
CA PRO A 193 5.47 27.39 11.71
C PRO A 193 6.15 26.27 10.91
N ASP A 194 5.38 25.59 10.07
CA ASP A 194 5.90 24.53 9.22
C ASP A 194 6.96 25.08 8.26
N ASP A 195 8.04 24.31 8.08
CA ASP A 195 9.02 24.62 7.05
C ASP A 195 8.45 24.31 5.66
N SER A 196 9.00 24.95 4.64
CA SER A 196 8.63 24.65 3.27
C SER A 196 9.79 24.80 2.31
N ASP A 197 9.68 24.18 1.14
CA ASP A 197 10.61 24.35 0.02
C ASP A 197 12.06 24.01 0.42
N ILE A 198 12.26 22.74 0.79
CA ILE A 198 13.56 22.20 1.18
C ILE A 198 13.98 21.15 0.16
N SER A 199 15.14 21.32 -0.48
CA SER A 199 15.73 20.25 -1.29
C SER A 199 17.15 19.93 -0.83
N ILE A 200 17.49 18.64 -0.82
CA ILE A 200 18.84 18.14 -0.56
C ILE A 200 19.19 17.19 -1.71
N THR A 201 20.27 17.50 -2.40
CA THR A 201 20.73 16.74 -3.57
C THR A 201 22.14 16.23 -3.34
N GLY A 202 22.36 14.96 -3.63
CA GLY A 202 23.68 14.35 -3.65
C GLY A 202 24.31 14.09 -2.28
N GLY A 203 25.54 13.58 -2.34
CA GLY A 203 26.44 13.44 -1.21
C GLY A 203 26.37 12.10 -0.50
N THR A 204 27.39 11.86 0.33
CA THR A 204 27.47 10.69 1.20
C THR A 204 27.19 11.12 2.63
N TRP A 205 26.16 10.54 3.25
CA TRP A 205 25.64 10.91 4.56
C TRP A 205 25.84 9.74 5.53
N THR A 206 26.70 9.91 6.53
CA THR A 206 27.03 8.84 7.48
C THR A 206 26.44 9.13 8.86
N ASN A 207 25.50 8.28 9.27
CA ASN A 207 24.88 8.30 10.59
C ASN A 207 25.78 7.58 11.61
N ARG A 208 26.30 8.29 12.62
CA ARG A 208 27.19 7.73 13.65
C ARG A 208 26.49 7.38 14.97
N ASN A 209 25.18 7.18 14.93
CA ASN A 209 24.39 6.94 16.13
C ASN A 209 24.92 5.72 16.89
N ALA A 210 25.18 5.91 18.18
CA ALA A 210 25.64 4.85 19.07
C ALA A 210 24.65 3.67 19.10
N ASN A 211 25.20 2.48 19.34
CA ASN A 211 24.39 1.29 19.55
C ASN A 211 23.58 1.43 20.85
N GLY A 212 22.28 1.55 20.72
CA GLY A 212 21.33 1.68 21.80
C GLY A 212 19.97 1.99 21.20
N LEU A 213 18.97 1.17 21.52
CA LEU A 213 17.56 1.36 21.16
C LEU A 213 16.93 2.56 21.91
N SER A 214 17.63 3.71 21.92
CA SER A 214 17.11 4.95 22.43
C SER A 214 16.30 5.60 21.31
N GLN A 215 15.02 5.22 21.28
CA GLN A 215 13.98 5.65 20.37
C GLN A 215 13.65 7.14 20.52
N THR A 216 14.62 8.01 20.31
CA THR A 216 14.49 9.46 20.47
C THR A 216 14.60 10.13 19.12
N ILE A 217 14.06 11.34 18.99
CA ILE A 217 14.18 12.10 17.73
C ILE A 217 15.64 12.33 17.32
N GLN A 218 16.58 12.28 18.28
CA GLN A 218 18.01 12.48 18.05
C GLN A 218 18.70 11.23 17.48
N SER A 219 18.06 10.06 17.52
CA SER A 219 18.64 8.81 17.02
C SER A 219 18.34 8.53 15.54
N HIS A 220 17.68 9.45 14.85
CA HIS A 220 17.52 9.41 13.38
C HIS A 220 18.74 10.02 12.68
N GLY A 221 18.97 9.64 11.42
CA GLY A 221 19.99 10.26 10.57
C GLY A 221 19.58 11.65 10.09
N LEU A 222 18.73 11.69 9.07
CA LEU A 222 18.09 12.90 8.56
C LEU A 222 16.68 12.99 9.15
N LEU A 223 16.41 14.04 9.92
CA LEU A 223 15.12 14.26 10.58
C LEU A 223 14.37 15.42 9.94
N ILE A 224 13.27 15.12 9.25
CA ILE A 224 12.39 16.12 8.67
C ILE A 224 11.03 16.02 9.35
N ARG A 225 10.56 17.15 9.90
CA ARG A 225 9.26 17.25 10.57
C ARG A 225 8.52 18.50 10.17
N ARG A 226 7.18 18.47 10.11
CA ARG A 226 6.34 19.68 9.97
C ARG A 226 6.80 20.50 8.75
N ALA A 227 6.84 19.86 7.59
CA ALA A 227 7.46 20.43 6.40
C ALA A 227 6.66 20.14 5.12
N SER A 228 6.72 21.07 4.16
CA SER A 228 5.97 20.99 2.91
C SER A 228 6.83 21.28 1.68
N GLY A 229 6.81 20.42 0.67
CA GLY A 229 7.68 20.60 -0.50
C GLY A 229 9.11 20.23 -0.15
N VAL A 230 9.32 18.96 0.20
CA VAL A 230 10.64 18.43 0.59
C VAL A 230 11.13 17.46 -0.46
N SER A 231 12.36 17.62 -0.94
CA SER A 231 12.97 16.72 -1.92
C SER A 231 14.32 16.20 -1.44
N LEU A 232 14.52 14.89 -1.44
CA LEU A 232 15.82 14.24 -1.24
C LEU A 232 16.17 13.47 -2.51
N THR A 233 17.25 13.86 -3.21
CA THR A 233 17.62 13.26 -4.51
C THR A 233 19.08 12.86 -4.59
N ASP A 234 19.41 11.70 -5.16
CA ASP A 234 20.80 11.27 -5.42
C ASP A 234 21.66 11.07 -4.17
N LEU A 235 21.05 10.74 -3.02
CA LEU A 235 21.77 10.53 -1.76
C LEU A 235 22.35 9.11 -1.66
N THR A 236 23.55 9.01 -1.08
CA THR A 236 24.01 7.75 -0.47
C THR A 236 24.02 7.89 1.05
N VAL A 237 23.31 7.03 1.76
CA VAL A 237 23.17 7.08 3.23
C VAL A 237 23.73 5.81 3.86
N HIS A 238 24.58 5.99 4.87
CA HIS A 238 25.24 4.94 5.64
C HIS A 238 24.96 5.06 7.13
N SER A 239 25.14 3.95 7.87
CA SER A 239 25.27 3.98 9.33
C SER A 239 26.55 3.30 9.78
N THR A 240 27.12 3.73 10.91
CA THR A 240 28.23 3.01 11.57
C THR A 240 27.80 2.12 12.73
N GLY A 241 26.54 2.23 13.15
CA GLY A 241 25.98 1.41 14.21
C GLY A 241 25.51 0.03 13.72
N SER A 242 25.28 -0.88 14.65
CA SER A 242 24.90 -2.27 14.38
C SER A 242 23.44 -2.38 13.92
N ALA A 243 23.14 -3.41 13.13
CA ALA A 243 21.79 -3.68 12.67
C ALA A 243 20.78 -3.70 13.84
N GLN A 244 19.63 -3.08 13.62
CA GLN A 244 18.50 -2.86 14.52
C GLN A 244 18.82 -2.07 15.80
N THR A 245 20.05 -1.61 16.01
CA THR A 245 20.47 -1.02 17.29
C THR A 245 21.26 0.28 17.15
N GLY A 246 21.83 0.56 15.97
CA GLY A 246 22.66 1.72 15.64
C GLY A 246 21.91 2.98 15.24
N GLY A 247 20.96 3.42 16.06
CA GLY A 247 19.98 4.46 15.72
C GLY A 247 18.70 3.90 15.10
N GLN A 248 17.69 4.76 14.91
CA GLN A 248 16.34 4.33 14.55
C GLN A 248 16.07 4.37 13.03
N TYR A 249 16.10 5.54 12.37
CA TYR A 249 15.78 5.63 10.94
C TYR A 249 16.86 6.43 10.22
N ALA A 250 17.33 5.97 9.07
CA ALA A 250 18.33 6.69 8.31
C ALA A 250 17.78 8.01 7.78
N VAL A 251 16.53 8.00 7.28
CA VAL A 251 15.75 9.20 6.97
C VAL A 251 14.37 9.06 7.63
N SER A 252 13.98 10.05 8.43
CA SER A 252 12.69 10.08 9.12
C SER A 252 11.89 11.32 8.74
N PHE A 253 10.68 11.10 8.24
CA PHE A 253 9.68 12.12 7.95
C PHE A 253 8.50 12.03 8.93
N GLY A 254 7.89 13.16 9.28
CA GLY A 254 6.67 13.19 10.10
C GLY A 254 5.95 14.53 10.06
N ASP A 255 4.62 14.55 9.95
CA ASP A 255 3.86 15.78 9.63
C ASP A 255 4.38 16.47 8.36
N VAL A 256 4.41 15.74 7.24
CA VAL A 256 4.97 16.26 5.98
C VAL A 256 4.01 16.19 4.81
N ARG A 257 4.18 17.09 3.84
CA ARG A 257 3.38 17.06 2.60
C ARG A 257 4.20 17.42 1.38
N LYS A 258 3.82 16.89 0.20
CA LYS A 258 4.55 17.12 -1.06
C LYS A 258 6.02 16.73 -0.91
N VAL A 259 6.26 15.44 -0.67
CA VAL A 259 7.61 14.91 -0.44
C VAL A 259 8.04 14.03 -1.60
N THR A 260 9.26 14.24 -2.07
CA THR A 260 9.94 13.38 -3.04
C THR A 260 11.20 12.80 -2.41
N VAL A 261 11.37 11.48 -2.49
CA VAL A 261 12.61 10.77 -2.18
C VAL A 261 12.95 9.95 -3.41
N GLU A 262 14.02 10.27 -4.10
CA GLU A 262 14.29 9.76 -5.43
C GLU A 262 15.77 9.49 -5.65
N ASP A 263 16.13 8.35 -6.26
CA ASP A 263 17.52 7.95 -6.50
C ASP A 263 18.38 7.88 -5.22
N VAL A 264 17.83 7.31 -4.14
CA VAL A 264 18.52 7.19 -2.85
C VAL A 264 19.03 5.76 -2.62
N ALA A 265 20.30 5.65 -2.27
CA ALA A 265 20.94 4.40 -1.89
C ALA A 265 21.19 4.33 -0.37
N PHE A 266 20.63 3.30 0.27
CA PHE A 266 20.87 2.97 1.66
C PHE A 266 21.85 1.80 1.74
N VAL A 267 23.03 2.03 2.32
CA VAL A 267 24.10 1.03 2.37
C VAL A 267 24.59 0.88 3.80
N ASP A 268 24.45 -0.33 4.35
CA ASP A 268 24.81 -0.63 5.74
C ASP A 268 24.10 0.27 6.75
N THR A 269 22.84 0.63 6.47
CA THR A 269 22.03 1.38 7.43
C THR A 269 21.61 0.48 8.59
N ALA A 270 21.68 1.01 9.80
CA ALA A 270 21.44 0.23 11.01
C ALA A 270 19.98 -0.23 11.15
N SER A 271 18.99 0.55 10.74
CA SER A 271 17.57 0.18 10.78
C SER A 271 16.91 0.72 9.52
N ASP A 272 15.74 1.36 9.56
CA ASP A 272 14.99 1.66 8.34
C ASP A 272 15.78 2.59 7.40
N GLY A 273 15.56 2.42 6.09
CA GLY A 273 16.07 3.34 5.08
C GLY A 273 15.33 4.68 5.16
N VAL A 274 14.11 4.71 4.65
CA VAL A 274 13.21 5.86 4.74
C VAL A 274 11.92 5.50 5.47
N HIS A 275 11.56 6.31 6.46
CA HIS A 275 10.39 6.10 7.30
C HIS A 275 9.50 7.36 7.31
N PHE A 276 8.21 7.19 7.02
CA PHE A 276 7.20 8.24 7.11
C PHE A 276 6.25 8.02 8.27
N GLN A 277 6.08 9.06 9.08
CA GLN A 277 5.10 9.11 10.15
C GLN A 277 3.92 10.04 9.80
N GLY A 278 2.73 9.67 10.26
CA GLY A 278 1.53 10.48 10.11
C GLY A 278 1.54 11.75 10.98
N PRO A 279 0.81 12.81 10.59
CA PRO A 279 0.05 12.93 9.36
C PRO A 279 0.98 13.16 8.17
N SER A 280 0.76 12.52 7.03
CA SER A 280 1.58 12.80 5.84
C SER A 280 0.80 12.69 4.55
N SER A 281 1.13 13.48 3.53
CA SER A 281 0.39 13.41 2.25
C SER A 281 1.17 13.81 1.01
N SER A 282 0.76 13.32 -0.16
CA SER A 282 1.41 13.61 -1.44
C SER A 282 2.89 13.23 -1.41
N ILE A 283 3.15 11.94 -1.24
CA ILE A 283 4.49 11.36 -1.06
C ILE A 283 4.85 10.56 -2.31
N ALA A 284 6.05 10.79 -2.84
CA ALA A 284 6.66 9.99 -3.88
C ALA A 284 8.00 9.43 -3.39
N VAL A 285 8.15 8.11 -3.40
CA VAL A 285 9.41 7.40 -3.12
C VAL A 285 9.76 6.59 -4.36
N ARG A 286 10.86 6.92 -5.04
CA ARG A 286 11.22 6.34 -6.34
C ARG A 286 12.67 5.90 -6.41
N ARG A 287 12.94 4.77 -7.07
CA ARG A 287 14.31 4.32 -7.37
C ARG A 287 15.18 4.26 -6.12
N VAL A 288 14.67 3.59 -5.10
CA VAL A 288 15.37 3.40 -3.82
C VAL A 288 16.08 2.06 -3.81
N THR A 289 17.37 2.06 -3.48
CA THR A 289 18.15 0.84 -3.33
C THR A 289 18.58 0.63 -1.88
N GLY A 290 18.54 -0.62 -1.42
CA GLY A 290 18.98 -1.00 -0.08
C GLY A 290 19.96 -2.15 -0.13
N VAL A 291 21.13 -2.00 0.49
CA VAL A 291 22.11 -3.09 0.67
C VAL A 291 22.43 -3.20 2.15
N ARG A 292 22.04 -4.33 2.75
CA ARG A 292 22.22 -4.63 4.19
C ARG A 292 21.60 -3.57 5.11
N THR A 293 20.42 -3.06 4.74
CA THR A 293 19.57 -2.29 5.64
C THR A 293 19.10 -3.16 6.79
N GLY A 294 19.32 -2.74 8.04
CA GLY A 294 19.10 -3.59 9.20
C GLY A 294 17.63 -3.87 9.53
N ASP A 295 16.69 -3.07 9.00
CA ASP A 295 15.24 -3.24 9.21
C ASP A 295 14.44 -2.98 7.91
N ASP A 296 13.43 -2.11 7.91
CA ASP A 296 12.55 -1.90 6.76
C ASP A 296 13.16 -0.88 5.77
N LEU A 297 13.27 -1.20 4.48
CA LEU A 297 13.85 -0.26 3.51
C LEU A 297 12.98 1.00 3.33
N VAL A 298 11.68 0.81 3.14
CA VAL A 298 10.67 1.87 3.07
C VAL A 298 9.55 1.55 4.06
N ALA A 299 9.23 2.48 4.96
CA ALA A 299 8.25 2.28 6.02
C ALA A 299 7.25 3.45 6.16
N PHE A 300 6.01 3.12 6.52
CA PHE A 300 4.94 4.06 6.81
C PHE A 300 4.20 3.69 8.10
N THR A 301 4.08 4.65 9.02
CA THR A 301 3.34 4.49 10.29
C THR A 301 2.43 5.70 10.53
N THR A 302 1.11 5.51 10.64
CA THR A 302 0.22 6.65 11.04
C THR A 302 0.35 6.98 12.53
N VAL A 303 0.69 5.97 13.31
CA VAL A 303 1.00 6.00 14.75
C VAL A 303 2.16 5.05 14.95
N ASP A 304 3.28 5.54 15.48
CA ASP A 304 4.44 4.70 15.75
C ASP A 304 4.32 4.01 17.11
N GLY A 305 4.14 2.69 17.06
CA GLY A 305 3.82 1.83 18.20
C GLY A 305 4.96 1.56 19.17
N GLN A 306 6.17 2.07 18.91
CA GLN A 306 7.32 1.87 19.79
C GLN A 306 7.43 2.89 20.93
N SER A 307 6.68 4.00 20.91
CA SER A 307 6.75 5.07 21.91
C SER A 307 6.64 4.57 23.37
N TYR A 308 7.74 4.54 24.16
CA TYR A 308 7.78 4.37 25.64
C TYR A 308 8.25 5.64 26.38
N ASN A 309 8.28 5.66 27.72
CA ASN A 309 8.55 6.88 28.51
C ASN A 309 9.95 7.46 28.17
N GLY A 310 9.99 8.64 27.52
CA GLY A 310 11.20 9.26 26.98
C GLY A 310 11.49 8.95 25.49
N SER A 311 10.80 7.98 24.90
CA SER A 311 10.77 7.73 23.45
C SER A 311 9.99 8.86 22.76
N ARG A 312 10.57 9.40 21.70
CA ARG A 312 10.02 10.52 20.92
C ARG A 312 9.61 10.08 19.51
N LEU A 313 9.46 8.77 19.26
CA LEU A 313 9.02 8.27 17.94
C LEU A 313 7.55 8.55 17.65
N GLY A 314 6.73 8.79 18.66
CA GLY A 314 5.35 9.27 18.53
C GLY A 314 5.26 10.79 18.64
N ASP A 315 6.23 11.53 18.08
CA ASP A 315 6.21 12.99 18.08
C ASP A 315 5.14 13.58 17.16
N CYS A 316 4.66 12.78 16.21
CA CYS A 316 3.53 13.08 15.34
C CYS A 316 2.61 11.85 15.22
N GLU A 317 1.34 12.10 14.93
CA GLU A 317 0.38 11.06 14.55
C GLU A 317 -0.71 11.62 13.62
N GLY A 318 -1.20 10.80 12.70
CA GLY A 318 -2.29 11.18 11.80
C GLY A 318 -2.40 10.32 10.55
N ASP A 319 -3.37 10.61 9.70
CA ASP A 319 -3.60 9.86 8.46
C ASP A 319 -2.44 10.03 7.47
N ILE A 320 -2.21 9.01 6.65
CA ILE A 320 -1.28 9.06 5.52
C ILE A 320 -2.05 8.88 4.21
N THR A 321 -1.88 9.80 3.25
CA THR A 321 -2.67 9.78 2.01
C THR A 321 -1.86 10.13 0.77
N ASP A 322 -2.26 9.62 -0.40
CA ASP A 322 -1.63 9.96 -1.69
C ASP A 322 -0.14 9.59 -1.70
N VAL A 323 0.13 8.29 -1.65
CA VAL A 323 1.48 7.75 -1.59
C VAL A 323 1.75 6.96 -2.84
N THR A 324 2.90 7.22 -3.46
CA THR A 324 3.44 6.45 -4.57
C THR A 324 4.83 5.95 -4.20
N VAL A 325 5.02 4.63 -4.25
CA VAL A 325 6.31 3.95 -4.06
C VAL A 325 6.65 3.19 -5.34
N GLU A 326 7.77 3.50 -5.98
CA GLU A 326 8.14 2.93 -7.28
C GLU A 326 9.61 2.50 -7.28
N ASP A 327 9.91 1.35 -7.90
CA ASP A 327 11.27 0.87 -8.15
C ASP A 327 12.13 0.77 -6.88
N VAL A 328 11.72 -0.11 -5.95
CA VAL A 328 12.45 -0.39 -4.71
C VAL A 328 13.18 -1.73 -4.84
N ASP A 329 14.51 -1.69 -4.81
CA ASP A 329 15.37 -2.87 -4.93
C ASP A 329 16.21 -3.07 -3.65
N GLY A 330 15.93 -4.16 -2.92
CA GLY A 330 16.61 -4.45 -1.66
C GLY A 330 17.40 -5.76 -1.67
N GLN A 331 18.60 -5.72 -1.07
CA GLN A 331 19.46 -6.87 -0.85
C GLN A 331 19.78 -6.97 0.64
N SER A 332 19.33 -8.05 1.27
CA SER A 332 19.54 -8.29 2.70
C SER A 332 18.90 -7.24 3.62
N CYS A 333 17.77 -6.66 3.21
CA CYS A 333 16.90 -5.82 4.07
C CYS A 333 15.94 -6.71 4.87
N LEU A 334 15.39 -6.29 6.02
CA LEU A 334 14.37 -7.09 6.71
C LEU A 334 13.05 -7.14 5.91
N CYS A 335 12.64 -5.99 5.38
CA CYS A 335 11.47 -5.83 4.53
C CYS A 335 11.78 -4.77 3.46
N LEU A 336 11.14 -4.83 2.30
CA LEU A 336 11.23 -3.75 1.30
C LEU A 336 10.23 -2.65 1.63
N LEU A 337 8.99 -3.05 1.94
CA LEU A 337 7.90 -2.14 2.22
C LEU A 337 7.12 -2.58 3.46
N LYS A 338 7.18 -1.75 4.49
CA LYS A 338 6.33 -1.85 5.68
C LYS A 338 5.26 -0.76 5.68
N VAL A 339 4.02 -1.14 5.92
CA VAL A 339 2.91 -0.22 6.12
C VAL A 339 2.13 -0.63 7.35
N THR A 340 1.96 0.29 8.29
CA THR A 340 1.16 0.05 9.49
C THR A 340 0.36 1.29 9.82
N SER A 341 -0.84 1.09 10.34
CA SER A 341 -1.64 2.15 10.92
C SER A 341 -1.90 1.85 12.40
N GLY A 342 -2.75 2.66 13.05
CA GLY A 342 -3.12 2.46 14.42
C GLY A 342 -4.27 3.37 14.84
N ILE A 343 -4.54 3.35 16.14
CA ILE A 343 -5.57 4.17 16.76
C ILE A 343 -4.88 5.39 17.37
N GLY A 344 -5.25 6.56 16.87
CA GLY A 344 -4.76 7.87 17.30
C GLY A 344 -5.52 8.44 18.50
N ALA A 345 -5.25 9.72 18.80
CA ALA A 345 -5.92 10.47 19.86
C ALA A 345 -7.44 10.40 19.77
N ALA A 346 -8.09 10.39 20.95
CA ALA A 346 -9.51 10.17 21.16
C ALA A 346 -10.06 8.82 20.66
N GLY A 347 -9.18 7.83 20.45
CA GLY A 347 -9.59 6.51 19.95
C GLY A 347 -9.92 6.50 18.47
N VAL A 348 -9.48 7.52 17.71
CA VAL A 348 -9.79 7.65 16.29
C VAL A 348 -8.87 6.73 15.48
N GLN A 349 -9.45 5.80 14.71
CA GLN A 349 -8.71 5.00 13.75
C GLN A 349 -8.03 5.92 12.73
N ARG A 350 -6.72 5.78 12.56
CA ARG A 350 -5.98 6.46 11.49
C ARG A 350 -6.03 5.63 10.22
N HIS A 351 -5.99 6.31 9.08
CA HIS A 351 -6.15 5.70 7.77
C HIS A 351 -4.92 5.88 6.89
N ILE A 352 -4.61 4.83 6.12
CA ILE A 352 -3.70 4.88 4.97
C ILE A 352 -4.50 4.63 3.72
N ARG A 353 -4.66 5.63 2.85
CA ARG A 353 -5.51 5.57 1.65
C ARG A 353 -4.86 6.21 0.43
N ARG A 354 -5.31 5.82 -0.77
CA ARG A 354 -4.72 6.25 -2.05
C ARG A 354 -3.23 5.92 -2.07
N PHE A 355 -2.91 4.69 -1.68
CA PHE A 355 -1.55 4.17 -1.62
C PHE A 355 -1.28 3.31 -2.85
N THR A 356 -0.18 3.55 -3.56
CA THR A 356 0.28 2.72 -4.67
C THR A 356 1.73 2.33 -4.47
N ALA A 357 2.07 1.05 -4.58
CA ALA A 357 3.46 0.59 -4.66
C ALA A 357 3.67 -0.32 -5.86
N SER A 358 4.74 -0.11 -6.62
CA SER A 358 5.10 -0.92 -7.80
C SER A 358 6.61 -1.12 -7.91
N GLY A 359 7.03 -2.20 -8.58
CA GLY A 359 8.45 -2.44 -8.89
C GLY A 359 9.24 -2.82 -7.63
N LEU A 360 8.78 -3.83 -6.89
CA LEU A 360 9.39 -4.27 -5.64
C LEU A 360 10.23 -5.54 -5.87
N THR A 361 11.55 -5.38 -5.88
CA THR A 361 12.50 -6.43 -6.29
C THR A 361 13.58 -6.72 -5.25
N GLY A 362 14.23 -7.88 -5.40
CA GLY A 362 15.37 -8.28 -4.58
C GLY A 362 15.07 -9.37 -3.55
N THR A 363 15.90 -9.46 -2.52
CA THR A 363 15.82 -10.49 -1.48
C THR A 363 15.86 -9.87 -0.09
N VAL A 364 14.96 -10.33 0.78
CA VAL A 364 14.87 -9.87 2.16
C VAL A 364 15.24 -10.98 3.15
N THR A 365 15.80 -10.60 4.29
CA THR A 365 16.13 -11.51 5.40
C THR A 365 14.90 -11.81 6.27
N GLY A 366 13.92 -10.91 6.31
CA GLY A 366 12.66 -11.10 7.01
C GLY A 366 11.70 -12.04 6.27
N ARG A 367 10.53 -12.28 6.87
CA ARG A 367 9.57 -13.26 6.34
C ARG A 367 8.98 -12.88 4.99
N SER A 368 8.65 -11.60 4.81
CA SER A 368 7.92 -11.11 3.63
C SER A 368 8.52 -9.78 3.15
N PRO A 369 8.77 -9.63 1.85
CA PRO A 369 9.22 -8.36 1.25
C PRO A 369 8.22 -7.22 1.39
N VAL A 370 6.92 -7.51 1.34
CA VAL A 370 5.87 -6.52 1.55
C VAL A 370 5.02 -6.93 2.76
N GLN A 371 4.95 -6.03 3.74
CA GLN A 371 4.19 -6.21 4.96
C GLN A 371 3.26 -5.03 5.23
N ILE A 372 1.97 -5.26 5.07
CA ILE A 372 0.92 -4.33 5.50
C ILE A 372 0.26 -4.97 6.72
N VAL A 373 0.64 -4.55 7.92
CA VAL A 373 0.37 -5.32 9.15
C VAL A 373 -0.10 -4.46 10.31
N ASP A 374 -0.80 -5.07 11.26
CA ASP A 374 -1.06 -4.48 12.57
C ASP A 374 0.25 -4.27 13.35
N TYR A 375 0.40 -3.12 14.02
CA TYR A 375 1.60 -2.80 14.80
C TYR A 375 1.29 -2.00 16.07
N ALA A 376 0.75 -0.78 15.93
CA ALA A 376 0.35 0.10 17.03
C ALA A 376 -1.12 -0.09 17.42
N GLY A 377 -1.67 -1.26 17.13
CA GLY A 377 -3.10 -1.56 17.11
C GLY A 377 -3.57 -1.99 15.72
N PRO A 378 -4.90 -2.11 15.51
CA PRO A 378 -5.47 -2.50 14.23
C PRO A 378 -5.14 -1.48 13.13
N THR A 379 -4.57 -1.98 12.03
CA THR A 379 -4.30 -1.21 10.83
C THR A 379 -5.57 -1.07 9.99
N TRP A 380 -5.79 0.13 9.45
CA TRP A 380 -6.72 0.36 8.35
C TRP A 380 -5.94 0.76 7.10
N PHE A 381 -6.20 0.10 5.97
CA PHE A 381 -5.47 0.30 4.71
C PHE A 381 -6.38 0.26 3.48
N GLU A 382 -6.05 1.07 2.47
CA GLU A 382 -6.60 1.04 1.11
C GLU A 382 -5.51 1.39 0.08
N GLY A 383 -5.35 0.55 -0.95
CA GLY A 383 -4.34 0.80 -1.98
C GLY A 383 -4.09 -0.35 -2.97
N THR A 384 -3.11 -0.11 -3.83
CA THR A 384 -2.64 -1.03 -4.88
C THR A 384 -1.19 -1.42 -4.64
N ILE A 385 -0.88 -2.71 -4.72
CA ILE A 385 0.48 -3.25 -4.71
C ILE A 385 0.69 -4.02 -6.02
N SER A 386 1.63 -3.59 -6.85
CA SER A 386 1.89 -4.14 -8.18
C SER A 386 3.35 -4.54 -8.39
N ASP A 387 3.60 -5.37 -9.40
CA ASP A 387 4.93 -5.72 -9.90
C ASP A 387 5.92 -6.12 -8.79
N VAL A 388 5.61 -7.24 -8.13
CA VAL A 388 6.40 -7.77 -7.01
C VAL A 388 7.08 -9.06 -7.44
N SER A 389 8.41 -9.07 -7.46
CA SER A 389 9.23 -10.25 -7.74
C SER A 389 10.15 -10.65 -6.58
N ALA A 390 10.13 -9.87 -5.49
CA ALA A 390 10.93 -10.12 -4.31
C ALA A 390 10.46 -11.35 -3.50
N VAL A 391 11.41 -11.96 -2.78
CA VAL A 391 11.18 -13.14 -1.93
C VAL A 391 11.81 -12.95 -0.56
N GLY A 392 11.08 -13.38 0.48
CA GLY A 392 11.55 -13.42 1.85
C GLY A 392 11.80 -14.83 2.37
N ASN A 393 12.16 -14.90 3.65
CA ASN A 393 12.44 -16.14 4.35
C ASN A 393 11.14 -16.82 4.82
N ALA A 394 10.57 -17.66 3.96
CA ALA A 394 9.42 -18.54 4.23
C ALA A 394 8.04 -17.88 4.44
N GLY A 395 7.88 -16.58 4.17
CA GLY A 395 6.58 -15.90 4.16
C GLY A 395 6.05 -15.60 2.75
N PRO A 396 4.83 -15.04 2.65
CA PRO A 396 4.28 -14.51 1.40
C PRO A 396 5.17 -13.42 0.79
N SER A 397 5.15 -13.25 -0.54
CA SER A 397 5.75 -12.06 -1.19
C SER A 397 4.99 -10.80 -0.80
N VAL A 398 3.65 -10.88 -0.77
CA VAL A 398 2.77 -9.82 -0.31
C VAL A 398 1.94 -10.33 0.86
N ASN A 399 2.19 -9.81 2.06
CA ASN A 399 1.43 -10.11 3.25
C ASN A 399 0.62 -8.89 3.71
N VAL A 400 -0.70 -8.96 3.56
CA VAL A 400 -1.65 -8.01 4.11
C VAL A 400 -2.35 -8.67 5.30
N ALA A 401 -2.12 -8.18 6.51
CA ALA A 401 -2.69 -8.69 7.75
C ALA A 401 -3.12 -7.53 8.65
N VAL A 402 -4.31 -7.00 8.40
CA VAL A 402 -4.79 -5.73 8.96
C VAL A 402 -6.13 -5.89 9.69
N GLY A 403 -6.46 -5.00 10.60
CA GLY A 403 -7.80 -4.94 11.21
C GLY A 403 -8.91 -4.73 10.17
N ALA A 404 -8.80 -3.67 9.38
CA ALA A 404 -9.81 -3.27 8.40
C ALA A 404 -9.18 -2.90 7.05
N LEU A 405 -9.86 -3.24 5.97
CA LEU A 405 -9.39 -3.04 4.61
C LEU A 405 -10.46 -2.30 3.79
N GLY A 406 -10.05 -1.21 3.14
CA GLY A 406 -10.86 -0.57 2.10
C GLY A 406 -10.87 -1.41 0.83
N ASN A 407 -10.51 -0.80 -0.29
CA ASN A 407 -10.24 -1.48 -1.55
C ASN A 407 -8.76 -1.88 -1.62
N LEU A 408 -8.51 -3.17 -1.82
CA LEU A 408 -7.16 -3.69 -2.06
C LEU A 408 -7.06 -4.23 -3.49
N VAL A 409 -6.02 -3.80 -4.19
CA VAL A 409 -5.59 -4.42 -5.45
C VAL A 409 -4.16 -4.95 -5.27
N VAL A 410 -3.95 -6.21 -5.61
CA VAL A 410 -2.61 -6.82 -5.73
C VAL A 410 -2.45 -7.35 -7.14
N GLU A 411 -1.44 -6.91 -7.88
CA GLU A 411 -1.26 -7.31 -9.28
C GLU A 411 0.19 -7.62 -9.65
N ASP A 412 0.40 -8.44 -10.69
CA ASP A 412 1.72 -8.72 -11.27
C ASP A 412 2.73 -9.28 -10.25
N VAL A 413 2.31 -10.27 -9.47
CA VAL A 413 3.18 -10.92 -8.48
C VAL A 413 3.83 -12.16 -9.09
N THR A 414 5.16 -12.19 -9.11
CA THR A 414 5.94 -13.35 -9.57
C THR A 414 6.65 -14.03 -8.40
N TRP A 415 6.30 -15.29 -8.14
CA TRP A 415 7.05 -16.17 -7.25
C TRP A 415 8.16 -16.87 -8.05
N PRO A 416 9.45 -16.58 -7.80
CA PRO A 416 10.53 -16.97 -8.70
C PRO A 416 10.92 -18.45 -8.56
N ALA A 417 11.63 -18.98 -9.56
CA ALA A 417 11.96 -20.40 -9.67
C ALA A 417 12.77 -20.95 -8.49
N GLY A 418 13.67 -20.13 -7.94
CA GLY A 418 14.49 -20.48 -6.78
C GLY A 418 13.77 -20.39 -5.43
N ALA A 419 12.54 -19.87 -5.36
CA ALA A 419 11.84 -19.69 -4.09
C ALA A 419 11.36 -21.02 -3.48
N PRO A 420 11.24 -21.12 -2.15
CA PRO A 420 10.65 -22.28 -1.48
C PRO A 420 9.16 -22.47 -1.86
N ALA A 421 8.60 -23.63 -1.56
CA ALA A 421 7.16 -23.84 -1.71
C ALA A 421 6.39 -22.90 -0.77
N SER A 422 5.53 -22.04 -1.32
CA SER A 422 4.73 -21.11 -0.50
C SER A 422 3.49 -21.79 0.08
N THR A 423 3.57 -22.24 1.33
CA THR A 423 2.46 -22.90 2.03
C THR A 423 1.46 -21.91 2.64
N GLN A 424 1.88 -20.65 2.83
CA GLN A 424 1.07 -19.59 3.43
C GLN A 424 0.41 -18.66 2.40
N GLY A 425 0.59 -18.93 1.11
CA GLY A 425 0.17 -18.06 0.01
C GLY A 425 1.31 -17.21 -0.51
N ILE A 426 1.49 -17.13 -1.83
CA ILE A 426 2.37 -16.14 -2.48
C ILE A 426 1.85 -14.73 -2.15
N VAL A 427 0.53 -14.56 -2.22
CA VAL A 427 -0.19 -13.41 -1.68
C VAL A 427 -1.06 -13.89 -0.53
N ARG A 428 -0.96 -13.23 0.63
CA ARG A 428 -1.82 -13.50 1.79
C ARG A 428 -2.60 -12.24 2.15
N VAL A 429 -3.91 -12.38 2.30
CA VAL A 429 -4.80 -11.29 2.72
C VAL A 429 -5.61 -11.73 3.92
N SER A 430 -5.39 -11.07 5.06
CA SER A 430 -6.05 -11.32 6.34
C SER A 430 -6.66 -10.01 6.84
N ALA A 431 -7.97 -10.02 7.11
CA ALA A 431 -8.66 -8.86 7.66
C ALA A 431 -9.93 -9.22 8.43
N THR A 432 -10.30 -8.40 9.41
CA THR A 432 -11.59 -8.52 10.12
C THR A 432 -12.73 -7.96 9.29
N SER A 433 -12.49 -6.93 8.49
CA SER A 433 -13.44 -6.43 7.50
C SER A 433 -12.72 -5.96 6.25
N ALA A 434 -13.34 -6.17 5.08
CA ALA A 434 -12.82 -5.70 3.81
C ALA A 434 -13.94 -5.21 2.90
N SER A 435 -13.74 -4.10 2.20
CA SER A 435 -14.69 -3.66 1.17
C SER A 435 -14.55 -4.53 -0.08
N SER A 436 -13.34 -4.57 -0.64
CA SER A 436 -13.02 -5.45 -1.76
C SER A 436 -11.56 -5.91 -1.76
N VAL A 437 -11.32 -7.11 -2.28
CA VAL A 437 -9.98 -7.66 -2.51
C VAL A 437 -9.89 -8.12 -3.96
N THR A 438 -8.99 -7.51 -4.73
CA THR A 438 -8.68 -7.90 -6.11
C THR A 438 -7.24 -8.41 -6.17
N VAL A 439 -7.03 -9.63 -6.67
CA VAL A 439 -5.71 -10.16 -6.98
C VAL A 439 -5.64 -10.54 -8.45
N ARG A 440 -4.68 -10.04 -9.22
CA ARG A 440 -4.56 -10.42 -10.63
C ARG A 440 -3.15 -10.64 -11.14
N ARG A 441 -3.01 -11.49 -12.17
CA ARG A 441 -1.73 -11.78 -12.84
C ARG A 441 -0.66 -12.29 -11.85
N LEU A 442 -1.00 -13.35 -11.12
CA LEU A 442 -0.08 -14.03 -10.20
C LEU A 442 0.60 -15.19 -10.93
N THR A 443 1.93 -15.21 -10.94
CA THR A 443 2.71 -16.27 -11.59
C THR A 443 3.58 -17.03 -10.59
N ASN A 444 3.38 -18.34 -10.46
CA ASN A 444 4.26 -19.23 -9.71
C ASN A 444 5.26 -19.95 -10.64
N LYS A 445 6.54 -19.59 -10.56
CA LYS A 445 7.63 -20.23 -11.30
C LYS A 445 8.40 -21.26 -10.48
N SER A 446 8.10 -21.45 -9.20
CA SER A 446 8.83 -22.40 -8.33
C SER A 446 8.53 -23.85 -8.72
N VAL A 447 9.60 -24.64 -8.85
CA VAL A 447 9.56 -26.09 -9.16
C VAL A 447 9.74 -26.96 -7.91
N ARG A 448 9.87 -26.34 -6.72
CA ARG A 448 10.11 -27.10 -5.49
C ARG A 448 8.88 -27.93 -5.09
N THR A 449 9.14 -29.12 -4.59
CA THR A 449 8.11 -30.01 -4.06
C THR A 449 7.44 -29.41 -2.82
N GLY A 450 6.11 -29.48 -2.77
CA GLY A 450 5.33 -28.96 -1.65
C GLY A 450 3.89 -28.60 -2.02
N ASN A 451 3.11 -28.24 -0.99
CA ASN A 451 1.74 -27.75 -1.15
C ASN A 451 1.76 -26.24 -1.37
N VAL A 452 1.88 -25.82 -2.63
CA VAL A 452 1.99 -24.39 -2.95
C VAL A 452 0.59 -23.77 -3.03
N VAL A 453 0.44 -22.58 -2.45
CA VAL A 453 -0.78 -21.77 -2.46
C VAL A 453 -0.48 -20.45 -3.19
N GLY A 454 -1.29 -20.12 -4.19
CA GLY A 454 -1.23 -18.82 -4.89
C GLY A 454 -1.70 -17.68 -3.97
N VAL A 455 -2.99 -17.66 -3.66
CA VAL A 455 -3.63 -16.65 -2.82
C VAL A 455 -4.21 -17.31 -1.57
N ALA A 456 -3.81 -16.85 -0.38
CA ALA A 456 -4.41 -17.26 0.89
C ALA A 456 -5.33 -16.17 1.43
N LEU A 457 -6.62 -16.51 1.62
CA LEU A 457 -7.66 -15.62 2.10
C LEU A 457 -8.02 -15.96 3.55
N ALA A 458 -7.71 -15.05 4.47
CA ALA A 458 -8.04 -15.12 5.89
C ALA A 458 -8.98 -13.95 6.29
N LEU A 459 -10.09 -13.80 5.57
CA LEU A 459 -11.03 -12.68 5.72
C LEU A 459 -12.22 -13.07 6.61
N ALA A 460 -12.59 -12.22 7.57
CA ALA A 460 -13.80 -12.46 8.36
C ALA A 460 -15.08 -12.07 7.62
N THR A 461 -15.12 -10.83 7.10
CA THR A 461 -16.22 -10.34 6.27
C THR A 461 -15.65 -9.54 5.12
N VAL A 462 -16.11 -9.81 3.90
CA VAL A 462 -15.72 -9.08 2.70
C VAL A 462 -16.89 -8.93 1.74
N GLY A 463 -17.01 -7.75 1.12
CA GLY A 463 -17.98 -7.51 0.05
C GLY A 463 -17.69 -8.36 -1.17
N THR A 464 -16.57 -8.06 -1.85
CA THR A 464 -16.17 -8.73 -3.09
C THR A 464 -14.73 -9.22 -3.05
N VAL A 465 -14.50 -10.44 -3.51
CA VAL A 465 -13.18 -10.99 -3.82
C VAL A 465 -13.13 -11.32 -5.31
N SER A 466 -12.16 -10.77 -6.03
CA SER A 466 -11.89 -11.07 -7.43
C SER A 466 -10.46 -11.56 -7.60
N VAL A 467 -10.27 -12.75 -8.15
CA VAL A 467 -8.95 -13.31 -8.48
C VAL A 467 -8.92 -13.64 -9.97
N SER A 468 -7.95 -13.12 -10.72
CA SER A 468 -7.87 -13.37 -12.17
C SER A 468 -6.45 -13.53 -12.67
N GLY A 469 -6.18 -14.45 -13.60
CA GLY A 469 -4.85 -14.57 -14.21
C GLY A 469 -3.86 -15.25 -13.27
N VAL A 470 -4.24 -16.41 -12.72
CA VAL A 470 -3.35 -17.20 -11.87
C VAL A 470 -2.68 -18.27 -12.71
N GLY A 471 -1.35 -18.20 -12.82
CA GLY A 471 -0.57 -19.10 -13.65
C GLY A 471 0.51 -19.83 -12.86
N CYS A 472 0.63 -21.13 -13.11
CA CYS A 472 1.81 -21.91 -12.76
C CYS A 472 2.35 -22.53 -14.06
N PRO A 473 3.26 -21.86 -14.78
CA PRO A 473 3.77 -22.36 -16.07
C PRO A 473 4.70 -23.58 -15.92
N VAL A 474 5.16 -23.87 -14.71
CA VAL A 474 5.96 -25.04 -14.39
C VAL A 474 5.10 -26.14 -13.78
N LEU A 475 5.38 -27.41 -14.08
CA LEU A 475 4.60 -28.53 -13.55
C LEU A 475 4.85 -28.74 -12.04
N ALA A 476 4.03 -28.13 -11.20
CA ALA A 476 4.12 -28.27 -9.75
C ALA A 476 3.59 -29.63 -9.25
N SER A 477 4.11 -30.14 -8.13
CA SER A 477 3.55 -31.33 -7.47
C SER A 477 2.13 -31.08 -6.99
N LYS A 478 1.89 -29.91 -6.37
CA LYS A 478 0.57 -29.45 -5.95
C LYS A 478 0.48 -27.93 -5.99
N PHE A 479 -0.60 -27.39 -6.56
CA PHE A 479 -0.86 -25.95 -6.57
C PHE A 479 -2.35 -25.62 -6.39
N ASP A 480 -2.68 -25.05 -5.22
CA ASP A 480 -3.99 -24.45 -4.94
C ASP A 480 -3.96 -22.96 -5.33
N SER A 481 -4.78 -22.53 -6.29
CA SER A 481 -4.72 -21.13 -6.76
C SER A 481 -5.21 -20.14 -5.72
N VAL A 482 -6.34 -20.46 -5.09
CA VAL A 482 -6.93 -19.68 -4.02
C VAL A 482 -7.30 -20.62 -2.88
N ARG A 483 -6.89 -20.27 -1.66
CA ARG A 483 -7.20 -21.04 -0.46
C ARG A 483 -7.87 -20.17 0.59
N LEU A 484 -9.05 -20.58 1.03
CA LEU A 484 -9.71 -20.00 2.20
C LEU A 484 -9.16 -20.67 3.47
N VAL A 485 -8.62 -19.89 4.41
CA VAL A 485 -7.92 -20.40 5.60
C VAL A 485 -8.55 -19.96 6.93
N ARG A 486 -9.62 -19.15 6.91
CA ARG A 486 -10.28 -18.64 8.11
C ARG A 486 -11.67 -19.23 8.29
N ALA A 487 -11.95 -19.72 9.50
CA ALA A 487 -13.29 -20.16 9.91
C ALA A 487 -14.28 -18.99 9.94
N GLY A 488 -15.56 -19.27 9.68
CA GLY A 488 -16.63 -18.28 9.77
C GLY A 488 -16.54 -17.14 8.76
N ALA A 489 -15.79 -17.30 7.67
CA ALA A 489 -15.62 -16.28 6.66
C ALA A 489 -16.95 -15.95 5.95
N LYS A 490 -17.28 -14.67 5.80
CA LYS A 490 -18.47 -14.18 5.10
C LYS A 490 -18.05 -13.40 3.86
N ILE A 491 -18.25 -13.99 2.69
CA ILE A 491 -17.93 -13.39 1.39
C ILE A 491 -19.23 -13.07 0.66
N GLY A 492 -19.41 -11.82 0.22
CA GLY A 492 -20.54 -11.46 -0.64
C GLY A 492 -20.39 -12.12 -2.02
N THR A 493 -19.41 -11.68 -2.80
CA THR A 493 -19.12 -12.22 -4.14
C THR A 493 -17.70 -12.75 -4.21
N LEU A 494 -17.52 -13.98 -4.72
CA LEU A 494 -16.23 -14.56 -5.06
C LEU A 494 -16.16 -14.80 -6.58
N ALA A 495 -15.25 -14.12 -7.28
CA ALA A 495 -14.97 -14.36 -8.68
C ALA A 495 -13.55 -14.89 -8.85
N ILE A 496 -13.38 -16.03 -9.51
CA ILE A 496 -12.06 -16.57 -9.88
C ILE A 496 -12.04 -16.82 -11.38
N SER A 497 -11.05 -16.30 -12.10
CA SER A 497 -10.98 -16.45 -13.56
C SER A 497 -9.56 -16.56 -14.10
N ASP A 498 -9.44 -17.00 -15.36
CA ASP A 498 -8.17 -17.03 -16.09
C ASP A 498 -7.08 -17.80 -15.34
N ASP A 499 -7.37 -19.06 -14.99
CA ASP A 499 -6.42 -19.96 -14.34
C ASP A 499 -5.92 -21.00 -15.35
N SER A 500 -4.61 -21.02 -15.60
CA SER A 500 -3.98 -21.97 -16.54
C SER A 500 -2.86 -22.76 -15.88
N SER A 501 -3.00 -23.07 -14.58
CA SER A 501 -1.91 -23.63 -13.77
C SER A 501 -1.61 -25.09 -14.09
N ALA A 502 -0.35 -25.39 -14.40
CA ALA A 502 0.16 -26.75 -14.58
C ALA A 502 0.52 -27.39 -13.23
N ALA A 503 -0.30 -28.31 -12.75
CA ALA A 503 -0.03 -29.03 -11.51
C ALA A 503 -0.47 -30.49 -11.58
N ARG A 504 0.24 -31.37 -10.85
CA ARG A 504 -0.14 -32.78 -10.69
C ARG A 504 -1.29 -32.96 -9.70
N ASP A 505 -1.44 -32.04 -8.75
CA ASP A 505 -2.54 -31.97 -7.80
C ASP A 505 -2.85 -30.51 -7.40
N GLY A 506 -3.94 -30.28 -6.66
CA GLY A 506 -4.34 -28.96 -6.16
C GLY A 506 -5.48 -28.33 -6.96
N ASN A 507 -6.25 -27.47 -6.30
CA ASN A 507 -7.54 -26.97 -6.74
C ASN A 507 -7.46 -25.52 -7.24
N VAL A 508 -8.51 -25.07 -7.93
CA VAL A 508 -8.66 -23.63 -8.23
C VAL A 508 -9.03 -22.88 -6.95
N PHE A 509 -10.05 -23.38 -6.25
CA PHE A 509 -10.48 -22.91 -4.94
C PHE A 509 -10.48 -24.07 -3.95
N ALA A 510 -9.59 -23.97 -2.97
CA ALA A 510 -9.47 -24.90 -1.85
C ALA A 510 -9.96 -24.25 -0.56
N ILE A 511 -10.56 -25.05 0.31
CA ILE A 511 -10.95 -24.63 1.65
C ILE A 511 -10.15 -25.45 2.64
N ASP A 512 -9.47 -24.77 3.56
CA ASP A 512 -8.72 -25.46 4.58
C ASP A 512 -9.63 -26.19 5.56
N VAL A 513 -9.17 -27.31 6.12
CA VAL A 513 -9.98 -28.13 7.05
C VAL A 513 -10.39 -27.35 8.31
N ALA A 514 -9.57 -26.36 8.69
CA ALA A 514 -9.85 -25.47 9.81
C ALA A 514 -10.88 -24.38 9.47
N ALA A 515 -11.14 -24.09 8.19
CA ALA A 515 -11.98 -23.00 7.74
C ALA A 515 -13.48 -23.36 7.70
N LYS A 516 -14.02 -23.94 8.77
CA LYS A 516 -15.43 -24.35 8.87
C LYS A 516 -16.38 -23.16 9.01
N GLY A 517 -17.67 -23.34 8.69
CA GLY A 517 -18.72 -22.34 8.91
C GLY A 517 -18.66 -21.09 8.00
N TYR A 518 -18.00 -21.19 6.84
CA TYR A 518 -17.95 -20.10 5.86
C TYR A 518 -19.30 -19.90 5.15
N ARG A 519 -19.53 -18.68 4.65
CA ARG A 519 -20.67 -18.27 3.82
C ARG A 519 -20.17 -17.50 2.61
N ILE A 520 -20.54 -17.93 1.40
CA ILE A 520 -20.20 -17.26 0.13
C ILE A 520 -21.48 -17.01 -0.65
N THR A 521 -21.97 -15.77 -0.70
CA THR A 521 -23.32 -15.53 -1.25
C THR A 521 -23.41 -15.87 -2.73
N LYS A 522 -22.46 -15.39 -3.54
CA LYS A 522 -22.33 -15.69 -4.97
C LYS A 522 -20.90 -16.09 -5.30
N ALA A 523 -20.74 -17.08 -6.17
CA ALA A 523 -19.44 -17.47 -6.69
C ALA A 523 -19.45 -17.68 -8.20
N SER A 524 -18.40 -17.24 -8.89
CA SER A 524 -18.23 -17.44 -10.34
C SER A 524 -16.82 -17.89 -10.69
N PHE A 525 -16.73 -18.88 -11.57
CA PHE A 525 -15.49 -19.43 -12.10
C PHE A 525 -15.52 -19.34 -13.62
N ALA A 526 -14.52 -18.69 -14.23
CA ALA A 526 -14.51 -18.46 -15.68
C ALA A 526 -13.14 -18.71 -16.32
N ARG A 527 -13.10 -19.33 -17.49
CA ARG A 527 -11.88 -19.52 -18.31
C ARG A 527 -10.77 -20.21 -17.52
N ILE A 528 -11.02 -21.47 -17.16
CA ILE A 528 -10.14 -22.26 -16.29
C ILE A 528 -9.62 -23.47 -17.06
N THR A 529 -8.31 -23.67 -17.08
CA THR A 529 -7.65 -24.81 -17.73
C THR A 529 -6.73 -25.50 -16.72
N ARG A 530 -7.05 -26.74 -16.34
CA ARG A 530 -6.30 -27.53 -15.35
C ARG A 530 -6.08 -28.96 -15.81
N THR A 531 -4.91 -29.53 -15.56
CA THR A 531 -4.63 -30.95 -15.81
C THR A 531 -5.25 -31.87 -14.76
N THR A 532 -5.25 -31.45 -13.49
CA THR A 532 -5.81 -32.19 -12.35
C THR A 532 -6.49 -31.24 -11.36
N GLY A 533 -7.00 -31.77 -10.24
CA GLY A 533 -7.67 -30.96 -9.21
C GLY A 533 -9.12 -30.62 -9.51
N SER A 534 -9.80 -30.02 -8.53
CA SER A 534 -11.19 -29.56 -8.66
C SER A 534 -11.25 -28.04 -8.79
N ILE A 535 -12.32 -27.51 -9.39
CA ILE A 535 -12.58 -26.06 -9.34
C ILE A 535 -12.86 -25.67 -7.89
N TRP A 536 -13.72 -26.43 -7.20
CA TRP A 536 -14.08 -26.20 -5.82
C TRP A 536 -14.01 -27.51 -5.01
N ALA A 537 -13.10 -27.55 -4.04
CA ALA A 537 -13.03 -28.60 -3.03
C ALA A 537 -13.62 -28.09 -1.69
N ALA A 538 -14.90 -28.35 -1.43
CA ALA A 538 -15.56 -27.95 -0.18
C ALA A 538 -15.44 -29.06 0.89
N ASP A 539 -15.27 -28.70 2.15
CA ASP A 539 -15.45 -29.62 3.29
C ASP A 539 -16.88 -29.54 3.87
N ALA A 540 -17.19 -30.50 4.73
CA ALA A 540 -18.49 -31.03 5.10
C ALA A 540 -19.45 -30.14 5.91
N ASP A 541 -19.20 -28.89 6.27
CA ASP A 541 -20.13 -28.18 7.19
C ASP A 541 -20.25 -26.67 6.93
N ALA A 542 -20.78 -26.28 5.76
CA ALA A 542 -21.09 -24.88 5.48
C ALA A 542 -22.53 -24.71 4.98
N THR A 543 -23.31 -23.95 5.74
CA THR A 543 -24.62 -23.42 5.35
C THR A 543 -24.38 -22.20 4.44
N THR A 544 -25.14 -22.07 3.34
CA THR A 544 -25.39 -20.80 2.60
C THR A 544 -24.40 -20.30 1.52
N SER A 545 -24.06 -21.11 0.50
CA SER A 545 -23.84 -20.52 -0.83
C SER A 545 -25.18 -20.43 -1.59
N THR A 546 -25.50 -19.33 -2.26
CA THR A 546 -26.83 -19.21 -2.93
C THR A 546 -26.76 -19.42 -4.45
N ALA A 547 -25.67 -19.01 -5.11
CA ALA A 547 -25.49 -19.21 -6.55
C ALA A 547 -24.01 -19.45 -6.92
N ILE A 548 -23.74 -20.53 -7.64
CA ILE A 548 -22.41 -20.85 -8.22
C ILE A 548 -22.53 -20.89 -9.74
N THR A 549 -21.64 -20.21 -10.45
CA THR A 549 -21.55 -20.26 -11.92
C THR A 549 -20.17 -20.74 -12.35
N VAL A 550 -20.12 -21.68 -13.28
CA VAL A 550 -18.89 -22.17 -13.92
C VAL A 550 -19.03 -21.98 -15.43
N THR A 551 -18.07 -21.33 -16.07
CA THR A 551 -18.08 -21.07 -17.52
C THR A 551 -16.70 -21.28 -18.14
N GLY A 552 -16.59 -22.05 -19.22
CA GLY A 552 -15.32 -22.20 -19.95
C GLY A 552 -14.26 -22.97 -19.16
N TYR A 553 -14.61 -24.11 -18.57
CA TYR A 553 -13.67 -24.95 -17.83
C TYR A 553 -13.16 -26.13 -18.69
N GLN A 554 -11.85 -26.35 -18.71
CA GLN A 554 -11.18 -27.40 -19.49
C GLN A 554 -10.27 -28.25 -18.58
N GLY A 555 -10.52 -29.56 -18.52
CA GLY A 555 -9.66 -30.53 -17.83
C GLY A 555 -10.09 -30.95 -16.41
N GLY A 556 -9.11 -31.22 -15.53
CA GLY A 556 -9.22 -31.58 -14.10
C GLY A 556 -10.16 -32.74 -13.71
N ARG A 557 -10.42 -32.90 -12.39
CA ARG A 557 -11.11 -34.06 -11.78
C ARG A 557 -12.59 -33.83 -11.47
N ALA A 558 -12.99 -32.67 -10.93
CA ALA A 558 -14.39 -32.34 -10.60
C ALA A 558 -14.66 -30.82 -10.62
N PHE A 559 -15.90 -30.43 -10.92
CA PHE A 559 -16.35 -29.04 -10.82
C PHE A 559 -16.61 -28.63 -9.37
N ALA A 560 -17.39 -29.39 -8.61
CA ALA A 560 -17.68 -29.03 -7.22
C ALA A 560 -18.06 -30.22 -6.35
N LEU A 561 -17.57 -30.22 -5.10
CA LEU A 561 -18.14 -30.96 -3.99
C LEU A 561 -19.12 -30.04 -3.25
N LEU A 562 -20.40 -30.36 -3.22
CA LEU A 562 -21.43 -29.42 -2.72
C LEU A 562 -22.26 -30.05 -1.60
N ARG A 563 -22.57 -29.24 -0.59
CA ARG A 563 -23.58 -29.55 0.45
C ARG A 563 -24.87 -28.75 0.26
N ALA A 564 -24.82 -27.49 -0.17
CA ALA A 564 -25.97 -26.74 -0.67
C ALA A 564 -25.58 -25.40 -1.33
N PRO A 565 -25.61 -25.29 -2.66
CA PRO A 565 -26.06 -24.07 -3.31
C PRO A 565 -27.56 -24.16 -3.60
N ALA A 566 -28.29 -23.04 -3.51
CA ALA A 566 -29.64 -22.98 -4.07
C ALA A 566 -29.63 -23.23 -5.59
N GLN A 567 -28.55 -22.81 -6.28
CA GLN A 567 -28.35 -23.04 -7.71
C GLN A 567 -26.86 -23.16 -8.11
N LEU A 568 -26.54 -24.17 -8.93
CA LEU A 568 -25.29 -24.30 -9.69
C LEU A 568 -25.60 -24.19 -11.18
N THR A 569 -24.88 -23.33 -11.91
CA THR A 569 -24.95 -23.22 -13.37
C THR A 569 -23.60 -23.57 -13.98
N VAL A 570 -23.59 -24.46 -14.97
CA VAL A 570 -22.38 -24.91 -15.68
C VAL A 570 -22.56 -24.67 -17.18
N ARG A 571 -21.58 -24.01 -17.80
CA ARG A 571 -21.55 -23.68 -19.23
C ARG A 571 -20.17 -23.93 -19.82
N ASP A 572 -20.13 -24.37 -21.06
CA ASP A 572 -18.95 -24.50 -21.91
C ASP A 572 -17.80 -25.27 -21.24
N THR A 573 -18.10 -26.45 -20.67
CA THR A 573 -17.11 -27.25 -19.97
C THR A 573 -16.65 -28.47 -20.77
N THR A 574 -15.36 -28.80 -20.71
CA THR A 574 -14.78 -30.01 -21.31
C THR A 574 -13.95 -30.78 -20.28
N GLN A 575 -14.26 -32.07 -20.05
CA GLN A 575 -13.48 -32.95 -19.17
C GLN A 575 -12.99 -34.20 -19.92
N PRO A 576 -11.66 -34.47 -19.95
CA PRO A 576 -11.09 -35.54 -20.77
C PRO A 576 -11.22 -36.95 -20.17
N GLY A 577 -11.57 -37.09 -18.88
CA GLY A 577 -11.58 -38.38 -18.17
C GLY A 577 -12.96 -38.84 -17.66
N ALA A 578 -13.14 -40.16 -17.59
CA ALA A 578 -14.35 -40.80 -17.04
C ALA A 578 -14.37 -40.93 -15.50
N SER A 579 -13.31 -40.54 -14.78
CA SER A 579 -13.19 -40.86 -13.34
C SER A 579 -14.08 -39.98 -12.42
N GLY A 580 -15.22 -40.55 -12.01
CA GLY A 580 -16.14 -40.02 -10.98
C GLY A 580 -16.91 -38.77 -11.40
N ALA A 581 -17.99 -38.37 -10.72
CA ALA A 581 -18.83 -37.29 -11.25
C ALA A 581 -18.21 -35.89 -11.19
N ALA A 582 -18.66 -35.02 -12.09
CA ALA A 582 -18.18 -33.64 -12.20
C ALA A 582 -18.81 -32.75 -11.13
N VAL A 583 -20.07 -33.00 -10.78
CA VAL A 583 -20.72 -32.43 -9.59
C VAL A 583 -20.98 -33.56 -8.61
N ARG A 584 -20.43 -33.45 -7.40
CA ARG A 584 -20.61 -34.44 -6.34
C ARG A 584 -21.36 -33.82 -5.17
N LEU A 585 -22.49 -34.42 -4.83
CA LEU A 585 -23.37 -33.95 -3.75
C LEU A 585 -23.21 -34.85 -2.52
N ASN A 586 -22.66 -34.29 -1.43
CA ASN A 586 -22.12 -35.08 -0.32
C ASN A 586 -22.76 -34.74 1.05
N SER A 587 -24.01 -34.28 1.11
CA SER A 587 -24.70 -33.94 2.37
C SER A 587 -26.20 -34.16 2.33
N ALA A 588 -26.82 -34.37 3.49
CA ALA A 588 -28.27 -34.47 3.66
C ALA A 588 -28.93 -33.09 3.89
N ALA A 589 -28.49 -32.03 3.19
CA ALA A 589 -29.00 -30.68 3.44
C ALA A 589 -30.51 -30.56 3.17
N ALA A 590 -31.18 -29.68 3.92
CA ALA A 590 -32.64 -29.54 3.94
C ALA A 590 -33.26 -28.94 2.65
N SER A 591 -32.47 -28.26 1.81
CA SER A 591 -32.96 -27.60 0.59
C SER A 591 -32.52 -28.34 -0.69
N PRO A 592 -33.39 -28.45 -1.71
CA PRO A 592 -33.02 -29.03 -3.00
C PRO A 592 -31.93 -28.22 -3.71
N VAL A 593 -30.99 -28.91 -4.35
CA VAL A 593 -29.97 -28.27 -5.20
C VAL A 593 -30.47 -28.23 -6.64
N ARG A 594 -30.52 -27.04 -7.24
CA ARG A 594 -30.76 -26.88 -8.68
C ARG A 594 -29.43 -26.90 -9.43
N VAL A 595 -29.25 -27.84 -10.34
CA VAL A 595 -28.10 -27.89 -11.25
C VAL A 595 -28.58 -27.61 -12.67
N VAL A 596 -28.12 -26.51 -13.25
CA VAL A 596 -28.40 -26.13 -14.65
C VAL A 596 -27.13 -26.34 -15.45
N VAL A 597 -27.19 -27.19 -16.48
CA VAL A 597 -26.05 -27.41 -17.37
C VAL A 597 -26.47 -27.12 -18.80
N ASP A 598 -25.89 -26.04 -19.34
CA ASP A 598 -26.17 -25.49 -20.66
C ASP A 598 -25.43 -26.28 -21.75
N SER A 599 -24.10 -26.36 -21.64
CA SER A 599 -23.21 -27.07 -22.55
C SER A 599 -22.07 -27.76 -21.77
N THR A 600 -21.79 -29.02 -22.11
CA THR A 600 -20.68 -29.80 -21.53
C THR A 600 -20.23 -30.92 -22.47
N LYS A 601 -18.92 -31.19 -22.56
CA LYS A 601 -18.32 -32.32 -23.28
C LYS A 601 -17.57 -33.22 -22.30
N ARG A 602 -18.08 -34.43 -22.06
CA ARG A 602 -17.51 -35.38 -21.10
C ARG A 602 -17.94 -36.83 -21.37
N ALA A 603 -17.08 -37.79 -21.00
CA ALA A 603 -17.33 -39.24 -21.12
C ALA A 603 -18.01 -39.91 -19.90
N GLY A 604 -17.93 -39.33 -18.69
CA GLY A 604 -18.50 -39.90 -17.44
C GLY A 604 -19.71 -39.14 -16.87
N ALA A 605 -20.30 -39.67 -15.78
CA ALA A 605 -21.55 -39.18 -15.17
C ALA A 605 -21.47 -37.72 -14.67
N LEU A 606 -22.34 -36.83 -15.14
CA LEU A 606 -22.28 -35.39 -14.84
C LEU A 606 -22.48 -35.07 -13.35
N VAL A 607 -23.45 -35.71 -12.70
CA VAL A 607 -23.81 -35.51 -11.29
C VAL A 607 -23.83 -36.85 -10.57
N SER A 608 -23.24 -36.93 -9.38
CA SER A 608 -23.42 -38.04 -8.43
C SER A 608 -23.79 -37.53 -7.05
N ARG A 609 -24.37 -38.38 -6.22
CA ARG A 609 -24.67 -38.08 -4.81
C ARG A 609 -24.32 -39.25 -3.91
N THR A 610 -23.92 -38.95 -2.69
CA THR A 610 -23.64 -39.95 -1.65
C THR A 610 -24.55 -39.80 -0.42
N ALA A 611 -25.49 -38.85 -0.44
CA ALA A 611 -26.43 -38.57 0.64
C ALA A 611 -27.88 -38.38 0.11
N SER A 612 -28.86 -38.31 1.02
CA SER A 612 -30.32 -38.25 0.75
C SER A 612 -30.85 -36.93 0.18
N GLN A 613 -29.99 -36.06 -0.35
CA GLN A 613 -30.38 -34.75 -0.85
C GLN A 613 -31.24 -34.82 -2.12
N ARG A 614 -32.29 -34.00 -2.15
CA ARG A 614 -33.13 -33.80 -3.35
C ARG A 614 -32.38 -32.98 -4.41
N VAL A 615 -32.45 -33.44 -5.66
CA VAL A 615 -31.79 -32.79 -6.80
C VAL A 615 -32.81 -32.42 -7.87
N SER A 616 -32.73 -31.17 -8.35
CA SER A 616 -33.37 -30.75 -9.60
C SER A 616 -32.28 -30.48 -10.64
N ALA A 617 -32.06 -31.43 -11.54
CA ALA A 617 -31.09 -31.26 -12.62
C ALA A 617 -31.81 -30.88 -13.93
N VAL A 618 -31.33 -29.84 -14.61
CA VAL A 618 -31.84 -29.39 -15.91
C VAL A 618 -30.70 -29.43 -16.90
N SER A 619 -30.75 -30.35 -17.87
CA SER A 619 -29.75 -30.45 -18.93
C SER A 619 -30.21 -31.38 -20.07
N PRO A 620 -29.88 -31.08 -21.33
CA PRO A 620 -30.09 -32.02 -22.44
C PRO A 620 -29.18 -33.26 -22.41
N PHE A 621 -28.22 -33.34 -21.48
CA PHE A 621 -27.13 -34.33 -21.52
C PHE A 621 -26.96 -35.15 -20.23
N VAL A 622 -27.89 -35.06 -19.28
CA VAL A 622 -27.80 -35.84 -18.04
C VAL A 622 -28.10 -37.31 -18.33
N SER A 623 -27.06 -38.15 -18.34
CA SER A 623 -27.19 -39.60 -18.16
C SER A 623 -27.46 -39.88 -16.69
N VAL A 624 -28.67 -40.33 -16.36
CA VAL A 624 -29.05 -40.73 -15.00
C VAL A 624 -28.51 -42.14 -14.75
N ASP A 625 -27.31 -42.24 -14.17
CA ASP A 625 -26.80 -43.50 -13.68
C ASP A 625 -27.41 -43.79 -12.29
N ALA A 626 -28.35 -44.73 -12.24
CA ALA A 626 -29.04 -45.12 -11.02
C ALA A 626 -28.09 -45.73 -9.96
N ALA A 627 -26.92 -46.26 -10.35
CA ALA A 627 -25.92 -46.77 -9.41
C ALA A 627 -25.10 -45.65 -8.73
N LEU A 628 -25.01 -44.46 -9.35
CA LEU A 628 -24.24 -43.31 -8.85
C LEU A 628 -25.10 -42.18 -8.24
N LEU A 629 -26.42 -42.25 -8.45
CA LEU A 629 -27.39 -41.31 -7.90
C LEU A 629 -28.30 -42.03 -6.90
N THR A 630 -27.90 -42.25 -5.65
CA THR A 630 -28.77 -42.84 -4.60
C THR A 630 -30.11 -42.12 -4.52
N PRO A 631 -31.19 -42.68 -5.08
CA PRO A 631 -32.30 -41.86 -5.49
C PRO A 631 -33.31 -41.56 -4.38
N ALA A 632 -33.76 -40.30 -4.32
CA ALA A 632 -34.60 -39.77 -3.26
C ALA A 632 -35.98 -39.42 -3.81
N ASN A 633 -37.04 -39.66 -3.02
CA ASN A 633 -38.40 -39.39 -3.46
C ASN A 633 -38.56 -37.90 -3.86
N GLY A 634 -39.05 -37.64 -5.07
CA GLY A 634 -39.27 -36.29 -5.61
C GLY A 634 -38.05 -35.59 -6.22
N ASP A 635 -37.00 -36.33 -6.58
CA ASP A 635 -36.00 -35.84 -7.52
C ASP A 635 -36.60 -35.57 -8.90
N VAL A 636 -36.10 -34.53 -9.58
CA VAL A 636 -36.53 -34.17 -10.92
C VAL A 636 -35.32 -34.01 -11.83
N VAL A 637 -35.27 -34.80 -12.91
CA VAL A 637 -34.33 -34.61 -14.01
C VAL A 637 -35.11 -34.18 -15.24
N LEU A 638 -34.88 -32.95 -15.68
CA LEU A 638 -35.39 -32.43 -16.94
C LEU A 638 -34.34 -32.69 -18.02
N ASN A 639 -34.58 -33.74 -18.82
CA ASN A 639 -33.75 -34.07 -19.97
C ASN A 639 -34.38 -33.48 -21.25
N SER A 640 -33.68 -32.56 -21.90
CA SER A 640 -34.09 -31.94 -23.18
C SER A 640 -33.35 -32.51 -24.41
N GLY A 641 -32.56 -33.57 -24.26
CA GLY A 641 -31.76 -34.15 -25.34
C GLY A 641 -32.55 -35.05 -26.29
N LYS A 642 -32.12 -35.12 -27.57
CA LYS A 642 -32.75 -35.89 -28.66
C LYS A 642 -33.04 -37.38 -28.36
N LYS A 643 -32.40 -37.98 -27.37
CA LYS A 643 -32.63 -39.38 -26.94
C LYS A 643 -33.88 -39.54 -26.05
N TYR A 644 -34.37 -38.45 -25.46
CA TYR A 644 -35.55 -38.43 -24.60
C TYR A 644 -36.44 -37.26 -25.04
N THR A 645 -37.50 -37.54 -25.80
CA THR A 645 -38.63 -36.62 -26.04
C THR A 645 -38.94 -35.80 -24.78
N SER A 646 -39.07 -34.48 -24.91
CA SER A 646 -39.28 -33.53 -23.80
C SER A 646 -40.19 -34.09 -22.71
N GLY A 647 -39.63 -34.43 -21.55
CA GLY A 647 -40.37 -35.06 -20.47
C GLY A 647 -39.62 -34.95 -19.15
N GLN A 648 -40.38 -34.89 -18.07
CA GLN A 648 -39.84 -34.85 -16.72
C GLN A 648 -39.57 -36.30 -16.27
N ILE A 649 -38.34 -36.60 -15.88
CA ILE A 649 -38.00 -37.90 -15.28
C ILE A 649 -38.03 -37.71 -13.76
N VAL A 650 -38.88 -38.48 -13.07
CA VAL A 650 -39.09 -38.39 -11.62
C VAL A 650 -38.74 -39.74 -10.99
N TRP A 651 -38.08 -39.72 -9.83
CA TRP A 651 -37.81 -40.95 -9.09
C TRP A 651 -39.08 -41.45 -8.39
N ASP A 652 -39.47 -42.69 -8.66
CA ASP A 652 -40.52 -43.39 -7.91
C ASP A 652 -39.89 -44.25 -6.82
N ALA A 653 -40.00 -43.78 -5.58
CA ALA A 653 -39.44 -44.46 -4.43
C ALA A 653 -40.12 -45.81 -4.12
N LYS A 654 -41.40 -45.99 -4.45
CA LYS A 654 -42.11 -47.27 -4.24
C LYS A 654 -41.65 -48.30 -5.25
N ALA A 655 -41.52 -47.88 -6.51
CA ALA A 655 -41.18 -48.76 -7.62
C ALA A 655 -39.67 -48.98 -7.79
N LYS A 656 -38.84 -48.31 -6.98
CA LYS A 656 -37.37 -48.31 -7.04
C LYS A 656 -36.82 -48.11 -8.46
N GLN A 657 -37.48 -47.24 -9.24
CA GLN A 657 -37.13 -46.99 -10.63
C GLN A 657 -37.46 -45.56 -11.05
N TRP A 658 -36.75 -45.04 -12.05
CA TRP A 658 -37.04 -43.75 -12.65
C TRP A 658 -38.25 -43.86 -13.58
N ARG A 659 -39.24 -42.99 -13.41
CA ARG A 659 -40.44 -42.95 -14.25
C ARG A 659 -40.43 -41.70 -15.11
N ARG A 660 -40.78 -41.89 -16.39
CA ARG A 660 -41.08 -40.78 -17.28
C ARG A 660 -42.47 -40.27 -16.92
N THR A 661 -42.56 -38.99 -16.64
CA THR A 661 -43.84 -38.29 -16.50
C THR A 661 -44.01 -37.38 -17.69
N THR A 662 -45.12 -37.56 -18.40
CA THR A 662 -45.57 -36.59 -19.39
C THR A 662 -46.11 -35.42 -18.58
N VAL A 663 -45.45 -34.26 -18.62
CA VAL A 663 -46.04 -33.05 -18.07
C VAL A 663 -47.22 -32.74 -18.99
N LYS A 664 -48.44 -33.08 -18.55
CA LYS A 664 -49.65 -32.62 -19.21
C LYS A 664 -49.56 -31.10 -19.21
N ALA A 665 -49.55 -30.47 -20.40
CA ALA A 665 -49.65 -29.03 -20.51
C ALA A 665 -50.80 -28.58 -19.58
N PRO A 666 -50.62 -27.55 -18.74
CA PRO A 666 -51.69 -27.08 -17.89
C PRO A 666 -52.92 -26.89 -18.77
N ALA A 667 -54.06 -27.46 -18.35
CA ALA A 667 -55.31 -27.28 -19.07
C ALA A 667 -55.48 -25.77 -19.30
N PRO A 668 -55.86 -25.32 -20.52
CA PRO A 668 -56.05 -23.92 -20.78
C PRO A 668 -56.91 -23.36 -19.66
N THR A 669 -56.36 -22.40 -18.93
CA THR A 669 -57.10 -21.71 -17.88
C THR A 669 -58.32 -21.12 -18.59
N PRO A 670 -59.56 -21.42 -18.16
CA PRO A 670 -60.73 -20.84 -18.80
C PRO A 670 -60.52 -19.33 -18.85
N THR A 671 -60.61 -18.76 -20.05
CA THR A 671 -60.51 -17.33 -20.27
C THR A 671 -61.49 -16.68 -19.29
N PRO A 672 -61.02 -15.85 -18.33
CA PRO A 672 -61.95 -15.15 -17.45
C PRO A 672 -62.90 -14.37 -18.36
N THR A 673 -64.19 -14.62 -18.21
CA THR A 673 -65.23 -13.79 -18.83
C THR A 673 -64.93 -12.35 -18.44
N PRO A 674 -64.90 -11.38 -19.38
CA PRO A 674 -64.58 -10.01 -19.04
C PRO A 674 -65.55 -9.53 -17.96
N THR A 675 -65.03 -9.39 -16.74
CA THR A 675 -65.75 -8.71 -15.66
C THR A 675 -65.94 -7.26 -16.12
N PRO A 676 -67.18 -6.71 -16.09
CA PRO A 676 -67.39 -5.32 -16.46
C PRO A 676 -66.44 -4.42 -15.67
N ILE A 677 -65.71 -3.58 -16.39
CA ILE A 677 -64.79 -2.59 -15.83
C ILE A 677 -65.61 -1.72 -14.86
N PRO A 678 -65.33 -1.71 -13.55
CA PRO A 678 -65.90 -0.70 -12.68
C PRO A 678 -65.41 0.66 -13.18
N SER A 679 -66.38 1.52 -13.49
CA SER A 679 -66.16 2.94 -13.78
C SER A 679 -65.21 3.54 -12.75
N SER A 680 -64.23 4.31 -13.23
CA SER A 680 -63.29 5.06 -12.42
C SER A 680 -64.03 5.97 -11.44
N THR A 681 -64.16 5.54 -10.19
CA THR A 681 -64.41 6.46 -9.08
C THR A 681 -63.26 7.48 -9.05
N PRO A 682 -63.54 8.79 -9.09
CA PRO A 682 -62.50 9.81 -9.07
C PRO A 682 -61.66 9.67 -7.80
N THR A 683 -60.36 9.54 -7.99
CA THR A 683 -59.37 9.54 -6.92
C THR A 683 -59.46 10.90 -6.20
N PRO A 684 -59.54 10.93 -4.85
CA PRO A 684 -59.51 12.19 -4.12
C PRO A 684 -58.20 12.93 -4.44
N THR A 685 -58.35 14.19 -4.82
CA THR A 685 -57.26 15.13 -5.05
C THR A 685 -56.39 15.20 -3.79
N PRO A 686 -55.05 15.07 -3.92
CA PRO A 686 -54.16 15.21 -2.77
C PRO A 686 -54.26 16.63 -2.22
N SER A 687 -54.70 16.74 -0.96
CA SER A 687 -54.56 17.95 -0.16
C SER A 687 -53.08 18.31 -0.10
N SER A 688 -52.76 19.56 -0.47
CA SER A 688 -51.44 20.15 -0.37
C SER A 688 -50.92 20.05 1.06
N THR A 689 -49.91 19.21 1.26
CA THR A 689 -49.03 19.29 2.43
C THR A 689 -48.37 20.68 2.43
N PRO A 690 -48.32 21.39 3.57
CA PRO A 690 -47.69 22.70 3.65
C PRO A 690 -46.21 22.59 3.24
N SER A 691 -45.87 23.32 2.17
CA SER A 691 -44.51 23.52 1.72
C SER A 691 -43.71 24.14 2.86
N SER A 692 -42.65 23.45 3.30
CA SER A 692 -41.60 24.07 4.10
C SER A 692 -41.02 25.21 3.28
N VAL A 693 -41.33 26.44 3.67
CA VAL A 693 -40.74 27.67 3.13
C VAL A 693 -39.21 27.50 3.19
N PRO A 694 -38.50 27.54 2.05
CA PRO A 694 -37.06 27.52 2.07
C PRO A 694 -36.59 28.79 2.77
N THR A 695 -35.87 28.62 3.88
CA THR A 695 -35.07 29.69 4.46
C THR A 695 -34.15 30.23 3.36
N ALA A 696 -34.26 31.53 3.08
CA ALA A 696 -33.49 32.21 2.06
C ALA A 696 -32.01 31.90 2.25
N THR A 697 -31.44 31.20 1.28
CA THR A 697 -29.99 31.08 1.15
C THR A 697 -29.46 32.50 0.96
N PRO A 698 -28.49 32.98 1.77
CA PRO A 698 -27.93 34.29 1.57
C PRO A 698 -27.37 34.37 0.14
N SER A 699 -27.82 35.39 -0.60
CA SER A 699 -27.31 35.71 -1.92
C SER A 699 -25.78 35.78 -1.86
N PRO A 700 -25.06 35.22 -2.85
CA PRO A 700 -23.63 35.44 -2.94
C PRO A 700 -23.38 36.95 -2.97
N THR A 701 -22.67 37.45 -1.96
CA THR A 701 -22.11 38.79 -2.00
C THR A 701 -21.24 38.88 -3.24
N GLY A 702 -21.57 39.84 -4.11
CA GLY A 702 -20.88 40.05 -5.37
C GLY A 702 -19.38 40.06 -5.16
N THR A 703 -18.68 39.22 -5.92
CA THR A 703 -17.24 39.30 -6.10
C THR A 703 -16.91 40.76 -6.42
N PRO A 704 -16.02 41.44 -5.68
CA PRO A 704 -15.59 42.77 -6.05
C PRO A 704 -15.07 42.72 -7.48
N SER A 705 -15.59 43.62 -8.32
CA SER A 705 -15.05 43.88 -9.66
C SER A 705 -13.55 44.09 -9.54
N PRO A 706 -12.72 43.51 -10.44
CA PRO A 706 -11.29 43.77 -10.43
C PRO A 706 -11.09 45.28 -10.48
N THR A 707 -10.49 45.82 -9.42
CA THR A 707 -9.97 47.18 -9.41
C THR A 707 -9.06 47.31 -10.63
N SER A 708 -9.40 48.24 -11.52
CA SER A 708 -8.55 48.63 -12.64
C SER A 708 -7.14 48.87 -12.10
N THR A 709 -6.20 48.05 -12.55
CA THR A 709 -4.77 48.30 -12.37
C THR A 709 -4.51 49.76 -12.74
N PRO A 710 -3.89 50.58 -11.88
CA PRO A 710 -3.50 51.91 -12.28
C PRO A 710 -2.65 51.79 -13.54
N SER A 711 -2.98 52.59 -14.56
CA SER A 711 -2.14 52.79 -15.73
C SER A 711 -0.71 53.03 -15.26
N PRO A 712 0.32 52.42 -15.89
CA PRO A 712 1.70 52.71 -15.54
C PRO A 712 1.88 54.23 -15.56
N SER A 713 2.30 54.78 -14.42
CA SER A 713 2.81 56.14 -14.33
C SER A 713 3.89 56.28 -15.40
N ALA A 714 3.82 57.35 -16.18
CA ALA A 714 4.85 57.68 -17.16
C ALA A 714 6.22 57.54 -16.50
N THR A 715 7.06 56.70 -17.12
CA THR A 715 8.48 56.63 -16.84
C THR A 715 9.04 58.06 -16.86
N PRO A 716 9.74 58.54 -15.83
CA PRO A 716 10.41 59.83 -15.92
C PRO A 716 11.31 59.82 -17.15
N SER A 717 11.14 60.84 -18.00
CA SER A 717 11.97 61.11 -19.15
C SER A 717 13.43 60.97 -18.75
N ALA A 718 14.18 60.15 -19.50
CA ALA A 718 15.63 60.18 -19.43
C ALA A 718 16.07 61.64 -19.61
N GLY A 719 16.79 62.15 -18.62
CA GLY A 719 17.52 63.40 -18.76
C GLY A 719 18.52 63.30 -19.92
N PRO A 720 18.91 64.44 -20.53
CA PRO A 720 19.77 64.43 -21.70
C PRO A 720 21.07 63.69 -21.39
N THR A 721 21.36 62.74 -22.28
CA THR A 721 22.62 62.01 -22.40
C THR A 721 23.80 62.98 -22.35
N PRO A 722 24.78 62.81 -21.45
CA PRO A 722 26.05 63.51 -21.55
C PRO A 722 26.72 63.13 -22.87
N THR A 723 27.06 64.13 -23.67
CA THR A 723 27.83 64.00 -24.90
C THR A 723 29.22 63.45 -24.56
N ASP A 724 29.55 62.28 -25.11
CA ASP A 724 30.91 61.74 -25.09
C ASP A 724 31.85 62.69 -25.85
N ALA A 725 32.87 63.16 -25.13
CA ALA A 725 34.05 63.78 -25.72
C ALA A 725 34.90 62.70 -26.43
N PRO A 726 35.53 63.02 -27.57
CA PRO A 726 36.22 62.03 -28.38
C PRO A 726 37.48 61.49 -27.72
N SER A 727 37.61 60.16 -27.81
CA SER A 727 38.78 59.34 -27.49
C SER A 727 40.05 59.85 -28.19
N SER A 728 41.08 60.16 -27.40
CA SER A 728 42.46 60.36 -27.89
C SER A 728 43.22 59.02 -27.85
N ALA A 729 43.75 58.67 -29.01
CA ALA A 729 44.42 57.42 -29.34
C ALA A 729 45.74 57.17 -28.59
N THR A 730 46.01 55.89 -28.40
CA THR A 730 47.31 55.28 -28.08
C THR A 730 48.37 55.63 -29.14
N PRO A 731 49.62 55.98 -28.76
CA PRO A 731 50.68 56.23 -29.73
C PRO A 731 51.26 54.93 -30.30
N SER A 732 51.45 54.92 -31.63
CA SER A 732 52.19 53.92 -32.42
C SER A 732 53.64 54.40 -32.64
N PRO A 733 54.65 53.51 -32.78
CA PRO A 733 56.05 53.91 -32.89
C PRO A 733 56.45 54.48 -34.27
N THR A 734 57.44 55.36 -34.19
CA THR A 734 58.17 56.14 -35.20
C THR A 734 58.70 55.37 -36.43
N PRO A 735 58.69 55.95 -37.64
CA PRO A 735 59.56 55.57 -38.75
C PRO A 735 60.82 56.46 -38.87
N ALA A 736 61.94 55.84 -39.26
CA ALA A 736 63.22 56.47 -39.58
C ALA A 736 63.16 57.35 -40.84
N PRO A 737 64.05 58.36 -40.99
CA PRO A 737 64.11 59.20 -42.18
C PRO A 737 65.01 58.58 -43.26
N VAL A 738 64.71 58.88 -44.52
CA VAL A 738 65.61 58.65 -45.67
C VAL A 738 66.02 60.00 -46.26
N ALA A 739 67.28 60.05 -46.72
CA ALA A 739 67.96 61.03 -47.55
C ALA A 739 68.75 62.13 -46.81
N GLY A 740 70.07 61.93 -46.78
CA GLY A 740 71.10 62.83 -46.26
C GLY A 740 72.29 62.04 -45.73
#